data_AF-Q1ZQC7-F1
#
_entry.id   AF-Q1ZQC7-F1
#
_cell.length_a   1.000
_cell.length_b   1.000
_cell.length_c   1.000
_cell.angle_alpha   90.00
_cell.angle_beta   90.00
_cell.angle_gamma   90.00
#
_symmetry.space_group_name_H-M   'P 1'
#
loop_
_entity.id
_entity.type
_entity.pdbx_description
1 polymer ?
#
loop_
_entity_poly.entity_id
_entity_poly.type
_entity_poly.pdbx_seq_one_letter_code
_entity_poly.pdbx_strand_id
1 'polypeptide(L)'
;MELQFKNVSGKDNVGDFTWIHQSGRQALIADMVSGSDVHKGLDLLSSWLTVNQTNEPFNAEQVIAGLHDLFQANNVQSTLGIITQQQACFELHFVGNIRLYRVEKHVEQIKEVGDEIHPLSVVGSEYSPDIQHTVLTPDHHAKFIVTSDGLDSSLMRSLALSSEILCGGQLHRKLLPAVCDQDWSALVFPMANAQSFVNHHWPYNPFVGPQEDRLHERRGLAEIATELFKQPMFEGFRIVSCPPILSENSSRLFDGLLVYPFGVIPLELKDHHGAITIDMGTNKRNSLLVENDLGRSYLSNPATKLRESLRRFGDLPQLKGLTPELKNAGLVIFTSHHAEVECVFDGQSTPAPFMHAGEVMVAKSTQLSELLFQFCRTRFGKKLKKRLTDSEINQLVKDLTTLPTQPVQGAITVGDYELELTPIQAESTDYFTVYNAHLFNEQVWAKCFDLDHLSAVHRQSELQSLGREALVLKRLSRVEGVQRYQDKELVDDKFYVFVEKAPTTTLAKWLQTQPAKEARLNVLIAIAETMKQIQSVGEPEIIHRAINLSNIRVGDDSNPILINFELCQQEMVATLPLNARRTFEQKYQAPEVNEPGQSLTFAADIFSFGLIILFSLTGELPFEQSVKELITKGRRPVFWKQLCQKLDISPTHTEFWQRILHVTPKYRPTIEQVLEVLKTWK
;
A
#
# COMPACT_ATOMS: atom_id res chain seq x y z
N MET A 1 1.14 0.19 17.63
CA MET A 1 1.73 0.42 18.96
C MET A 1 2.88 1.40 18.79
N GLU A 2 2.94 2.50 19.55
CA GLU A 2 3.98 3.53 19.37
C GLU A 2 5.32 3.04 19.95
N LEU A 3 6.33 2.88 19.10
CA LEU A 3 7.66 2.48 19.55
C LEU A 3 8.37 3.71 20.15
N GLN A 4 8.65 3.68 21.45
CA GLN A 4 9.47 4.71 22.13
C GLN A 4 10.93 4.69 21.67
N PHE A 5 11.32 3.62 20.99
CA PHE A 5 12.68 3.33 20.60
C PHE A 5 12.74 3.17 19.08
N LYS A 6 13.85 3.60 18.49
CA LYS A 6 14.18 3.27 17.10
C LYS A 6 15.58 2.70 17.08
N ASN A 7 15.71 1.50 16.52
CA ASN A 7 16.98 0.84 16.35
C ASN A 7 17.63 1.25 15.01
N VAL A 8 18.95 1.27 15.02
CA VAL A 8 19.80 1.52 13.86
C VAL A 8 21.03 0.65 14.04
N SER A 9 21.47 -0.03 12.99
CA SER A 9 22.67 -0.86 13.03
C SER A 9 23.52 -0.65 11.77
N GLY A 10 24.77 -1.07 11.84
CA GLY A 10 25.67 -1.14 10.68
C GLY A 10 25.19 -2.10 9.60
N LYS A 11 25.73 -1.94 8.38
CA LYS A 11 25.38 -2.77 7.22
C LYS A 11 25.91 -4.19 7.33
N ASP A 12 27.08 -4.33 7.96
CA ASP A 12 27.79 -5.59 8.16
C ASP A 12 27.84 -5.92 9.66
N ASN A 13 26.73 -5.67 10.37
CA ASN A 13 26.58 -5.94 11.80
C ASN A 13 26.47 -7.45 12.05
N VAL A 14 27.39 -8.01 12.83
CA VAL A 14 27.51 -9.45 13.09
C VAL A 14 27.47 -9.77 14.58
N GLY A 15 28.02 -8.89 15.42
CA GLY A 15 28.13 -9.02 16.87
C GLY A 15 27.00 -8.37 17.67
N ASP A 16 26.42 -7.29 17.14
CA ASP A 16 25.45 -6.52 17.93
C ASP A 16 24.00 -6.90 17.68
N PHE A 17 23.19 -6.74 18.71
CA PHE A 17 21.78 -7.04 18.71
C PHE A 17 20.98 -5.91 19.33
N THR A 18 19.84 -5.60 18.72
CA THR A 18 18.84 -4.71 19.32
C THR A 18 17.48 -5.37 19.27
N TRP A 19 16.69 -5.16 20.32
CA TRP A 19 15.35 -5.69 20.45
C TRP A 19 14.43 -4.69 21.12
N ILE A 20 13.19 -4.60 20.66
CA ILE A 20 12.18 -3.73 21.25
C ILE A 20 11.05 -4.61 21.77
N HIS A 21 10.75 -4.49 23.07
CA HIS A 21 9.68 -5.21 23.72
C HIS A 21 8.35 -4.89 23.05
N GLN A 22 7.45 -5.88 22.91
CA GLN A 22 6.18 -5.70 22.22
C GLN A 22 5.37 -4.51 22.73
N SER A 23 5.43 -4.21 24.04
CA SER A 23 4.79 -3.03 24.65
C SER A 23 5.21 -1.67 24.06
N GLY A 24 6.33 -1.61 23.33
CA GLY A 24 6.98 -0.38 22.86
C GLY A 24 7.66 0.45 23.96
N ARG A 25 7.57 0.02 25.23
CA ARG A 25 8.05 0.73 26.43
C ARG A 25 9.37 0.21 26.99
N GLN A 26 9.97 -0.81 26.40
CA GLN A 26 11.28 -1.32 26.81
C GLN A 26 12.07 -1.74 25.57
N ALA A 27 13.38 -1.55 25.59
CA ALA A 27 14.28 -2.00 24.54
C ALA A 27 15.58 -2.55 25.15
N LEU A 28 16.24 -3.42 24.40
CA LEU A 28 17.47 -4.09 24.77
C LEU A 28 18.49 -3.87 23.65
N ILE A 29 19.73 -3.59 24.03
CA ILE A 29 20.91 -3.58 23.17
C ILE A 29 21.93 -4.53 23.76
N ALA A 30 22.54 -5.36 22.92
CA ALA A 30 23.61 -6.26 23.31
C ALA A 30 24.72 -6.22 22.27
N ASP A 31 25.94 -6.45 22.70
CA ASP A 31 27.12 -6.58 21.85
C ASP A 31 27.89 -7.82 22.30
N MET A 32 28.08 -8.76 21.38
CA MET A 32 28.72 -10.06 21.65
C MET A 32 30.23 -9.92 21.65
N VAL A 33 30.89 -10.38 22.71
CA VAL A 33 32.34 -10.30 22.83
C VAL A 33 32.99 -11.21 21.77
N SER A 34 33.87 -10.63 20.92
CA SER A 34 34.46 -11.31 19.74
C SER A 34 35.26 -12.58 20.04
N GLY A 35 35.60 -12.84 21.31
CA GLY A 35 36.24 -14.08 21.77
C GLY A 35 35.29 -15.26 21.99
N SER A 36 33.98 -15.05 21.87
CA SER A 36 32.94 -16.07 22.04
C SER A 36 32.23 -16.40 20.70
N ASP A 37 31.47 -17.50 20.66
CA ASP A 37 30.67 -17.85 19.49
C ASP A 37 29.49 -16.88 19.35
N VAL A 38 29.70 -15.82 18.57
CA VAL A 38 28.75 -14.73 18.34
C VAL A 38 27.39 -15.24 17.84
N HIS A 39 27.38 -16.17 16.89
CA HIS A 39 26.14 -16.69 16.31
C HIS A 39 25.34 -17.47 17.36
N LYS A 40 26.04 -18.33 18.14
CA LYS A 40 25.42 -19.06 19.24
C LYS A 40 24.85 -18.10 20.30
N GLY A 41 25.56 -17.01 20.60
CA GLY A 41 25.11 -16.01 21.57
C GLY A 41 23.84 -15.29 21.13
N LEU A 42 23.79 -14.84 19.88
CA LEU A 42 22.60 -14.20 19.30
C LEU A 42 21.40 -15.15 19.26
N ASP A 43 21.60 -16.42 18.90
CA ASP A 43 20.55 -17.43 18.87
C ASP A 43 19.96 -17.69 20.27
N LEU A 44 20.83 -17.80 21.28
CA LEU A 44 20.42 -17.96 22.67
C LEU A 44 19.63 -16.75 23.19
N LEU A 45 20.11 -15.54 22.89
CA LEU A 45 19.45 -14.30 23.29
C LEU A 45 18.06 -14.17 22.66
N SER A 46 17.97 -14.38 21.34
CA SER A 46 16.71 -14.30 20.59
C SER A 46 15.71 -15.35 21.07
N SER A 47 16.17 -16.59 21.29
CA SER A 47 15.34 -17.68 21.81
C SER A 47 14.82 -17.37 23.23
N TRP A 48 15.68 -16.87 24.10
CA TRP A 48 15.29 -16.52 25.47
C TRP A 48 14.23 -15.41 25.48
N LEU A 49 14.43 -14.35 24.70
CA LEU A 49 13.47 -13.24 24.59
C LEU A 49 12.12 -13.71 24.04
N THR A 50 12.12 -14.61 23.06
CA THR A 50 10.90 -15.17 22.46
C THR A 50 10.12 -16.01 23.45
N VAL A 51 10.79 -16.90 24.18
CA VAL A 51 10.14 -17.83 25.12
C VAL A 51 9.58 -17.10 26.33
N ASN A 52 10.27 -16.07 26.81
CA ASN A 52 9.90 -15.37 28.04
C ASN A 52 9.04 -14.13 27.79
N GLN A 53 8.67 -13.83 26.54
CA GLN A 53 7.91 -12.63 26.19
C GLN A 53 6.56 -12.55 26.91
N THR A 54 6.30 -11.44 27.58
CA THR A 54 5.01 -11.16 28.24
C THR A 54 4.44 -9.82 27.78
N ASN A 55 3.17 -9.53 28.12
CA ASN A 55 2.56 -8.24 27.78
C ASN A 55 3.15 -7.07 28.59
N GLU A 56 3.81 -7.35 29.71
CA GLU A 56 4.43 -6.35 30.58
C GLU A 56 5.95 -6.28 30.36
N PRO A 57 6.58 -5.09 30.47
CA PRO A 57 8.04 -4.98 30.43
C PRO A 57 8.72 -5.88 31.46
N PHE A 58 9.86 -6.45 31.10
CA PHE A 58 10.61 -7.30 32.01
C PHE A 58 11.21 -6.50 33.17
N ASN A 59 11.45 -7.19 34.29
CA ASN A 59 12.37 -6.68 35.30
C ASN A 59 13.81 -6.79 34.79
N ALA A 60 14.47 -5.66 34.54
CA ALA A 60 15.77 -5.62 33.87
C ALA A 60 16.86 -6.43 34.61
N GLU A 61 16.93 -6.36 35.94
CA GLU A 61 17.91 -7.12 36.74
C GLU A 61 17.69 -8.63 36.61
N GLN A 62 16.44 -9.09 36.62
CA GLN A 62 16.11 -10.51 36.45
C GLN A 62 16.46 -11.01 35.04
N VAL A 63 16.25 -10.19 34.01
CA VAL A 63 16.68 -10.53 32.63
C VAL A 63 18.18 -10.67 32.57
N ILE A 64 18.92 -9.70 33.12
CA ILE A 64 20.39 -9.73 33.11
C ILE A 64 20.91 -10.96 33.85
N ALA A 65 20.34 -11.29 35.01
CA ALA A 65 20.71 -12.49 35.76
C ALA A 65 20.40 -13.79 34.99
N GLY A 66 19.21 -13.90 34.40
CA GLY A 66 18.82 -15.08 33.63
C GLY A 66 19.67 -15.28 32.36
N LEU A 67 20.00 -14.19 31.67
CA LEU A 67 20.92 -14.23 30.52
C LEU A 67 22.36 -14.52 30.95
N HIS A 68 22.79 -14.05 32.12
CA HIS A 68 24.12 -14.36 32.67
C HIS A 68 24.29 -15.87 32.85
N ASP A 69 23.36 -16.53 33.52
CA ASP A 69 23.40 -17.98 33.73
C ASP A 69 23.36 -18.74 32.40
N LEU A 70 22.49 -18.31 31.47
CA LEU A 70 22.34 -18.95 30.15
C LEU A 70 23.61 -18.83 29.31
N PHE A 71 24.21 -17.64 29.25
CA PHE A 71 25.42 -17.38 28.47
C PHE A 71 26.63 -18.07 29.10
N GLN A 72 26.75 -18.05 30.42
CA GLN A 72 27.82 -18.74 31.15
C GLN A 72 27.77 -20.25 30.89
N ALA A 73 26.60 -20.87 30.98
CA ALA A 73 26.42 -22.30 30.69
C ALA A 73 26.78 -22.68 29.24
N ASN A 74 26.81 -21.70 28.33
CA ASN A 74 27.06 -21.89 26.91
C ASN A 74 28.40 -21.34 26.41
N ASN A 75 29.25 -20.83 27.30
CA ASN A 75 30.53 -20.17 26.99
C ASN A 75 30.38 -18.99 26.02
N VAL A 76 29.34 -18.17 26.23
CA VAL A 76 29.08 -16.93 25.48
C VAL A 76 29.25 -15.75 26.42
N GLN A 77 29.72 -14.61 25.90
CA GLN A 77 29.83 -13.37 26.67
C GLN A 77 29.31 -12.17 25.89
N SER A 78 28.70 -11.20 26.59
CA SER A 78 28.13 -10.02 25.96
C SER A 78 28.07 -8.81 26.90
N THR A 79 28.20 -7.61 26.34
CA THR A 79 27.73 -6.37 26.97
C THR A 79 26.22 -6.22 26.76
N LEU A 80 25.50 -5.68 27.73
CA LEU A 80 24.05 -5.66 27.70
C LEU A 80 23.51 -4.36 28.29
N GLY A 81 22.56 -3.73 27.61
CA GLY A 81 21.81 -2.58 28.10
C GLY A 81 20.32 -2.79 27.92
N ILE A 82 19.54 -2.55 28.97
CA ILE A 82 18.08 -2.62 28.97
C ILE A 82 17.53 -1.26 29.38
N ILE A 83 16.76 -0.64 28.48
CA ILE A 83 16.11 0.65 28.70
C ILE A 83 14.61 0.46 28.87
N THR A 84 14.07 0.94 29.99
CA THR A 84 12.64 0.81 30.32
C THR A 84 12.01 2.18 30.55
N GLN A 85 10.89 2.46 29.88
CA GLN A 85 10.14 3.70 30.06
C GLN A 85 9.22 3.59 31.30
N GLN A 86 9.52 4.40 32.32
CA GLN A 86 8.71 4.54 33.53
C GLN A 86 8.08 5.94 33.57
N GLN A 87 6.77 6.03 33.36
CA GLN A 87 6.03 7.31 33.38
C GLN A 87 6.69 8.40 32.51
N ALA A 88 7.38 9.37 33.14
CA ALA A 88 8.05 10.51 32.51
C ALA A 88 9.59 10.37 32.42
N CYS A 89 10.15 9.22 32.82
CA CYS A 89 11.59 8.95 32.76
C CYS A 89 11.90 7.62 32.05
N PHE A 90 13.18 7.41 31.77
CA PHE A 90 13.74 6.17 31.23
C PHE A 90 14.79 5.63 32.21
N GLU A 91 14.66 4.37 32.58
CA GLU A 91 15.64 3.67 33.41
C GLU A 91 16.52 2.82 32.52
N LEU A 92 17.83 3.05 32.55
CA LEU A 92 18.84 2.28 31.84
C LEU A 92 19.59 1.41 32.86
N HIS A 93 19.46 0.09 32.72
CA HIS A 93 20.27 -0.89 33.42
C HIS A 93 21.26 -1.49 32.42
N PHE A 94 22.54 -1.53 32.75
CA PHE A 94 23.55 -2.02 31.81
C PHE A 94 24.73 -2.70 32.49
N VAL A 95 25.40 -3.56 31.73
CA VAL A 95 26.61 -4.30 32.10
C VAL A 95 27.59 -4.19 30.94
N GLY A 96 28.81 -3.76 31.24
CA GLY A 96 29.87 -3.61 30.24
C GLY A 96 29.88 -2.23 29.57
N ASN A 97 30.39 -2.17 28.35
CA ASN A 97 30.81 -0.92 27.72
C ASN A 97 29.76 -0.32 26.77
N ILE A 98 28.57 -0.02 27.31
CA ILE A 98 27.51 0.66 26.56
C ILE A 98 27.68 2.17 26.69
N ARG A 99 27.62 2.90 25.57
CA ARG A 99 27.80 4.36 25.54
C ARG A 99 26.45 5.07 25.49
N LEU A 100 26.32 6.18 26.21
CA LEU A 100 25.12 7.00 26.24
C LEU A 100 25.42 8.47 25.86
N TYR A 101 24.60 9.00 24.95
CA TYR A 101 24.66 10.38 24.51
C TYR A 101 23.32 11.08 24.71
N ARG A 102 23.35 12.33 25.16
CA ARG A 102 22.22 13.27 25.20
C ARG A 102 22.33 14.20 23.99
N VAL A 103 21.22 14.38 23.27
CA VAL A 103 21.13 15.18 22.05
C VAL A 103 19.99 16.18 22.19
N GLU A 104 20.35 17.47 22.27
CA GLU A 104 19.41 18.58 22.26
C GLU A 104 19.67 19.48 21.04
N LYS A 105 20.58 20.45 21.20
CA LYS A 105 21.14 21.28 20.12
C LYS A 105 22.47 20.78 19.60
N HIS A 106 23.15 19.98 20.40
CA HIS A 106 24.44 19.34 20.14
C HIS A 106 24.47 17.98 20.85
N VAL A 107 25.47 17.17 20.53
CA VAL A 107 25.68 15.86 21.15
C VAL A 107 26.59 15.99 22.35
N GLU A 108 26.10 15.55 23.51
CA GLU A 108 26.84 15.49 24.78
C GLU A 108 26.92 14.03 25.23
N GLN A 109 28.12 13.54 25.53
CA GLN A 109 28.31 12.19 26.08
C GLN A 109 28.10 12.22 27.59
N ILE A 110 27.28 11.30 28.10
CA ILE A 110 27.12 11.11 29.55
C ILE A 110 28.27 10.21 30.00
N LYS A 111 29.38 10.84 30.43
CA LYS A 111 30.63 10.15 30.79
C LYS A 111 30.51 9.18 31.97
N GLU A 112 29.43 9.27 32.73
CA GLU A 112 29.09 8.35 33.81
C GLU A 112 28.65 6.97 33.28
N VAL A 113 28.40 6.85 31.97
CA VAL A 113 27.96 5.62 31.29
C VAL A 113 28.92 5.29 30.14
N GLY A 114 29.76 4.26 30.35
CA GLY A 114 30.61 3.64 29.32
C GLY A 114 31.67 4.54 28.68
N ASP A 115 32.74 4.85 29.42
CA ASP A 115 33.91 5.62 28.93
C ASP A 115 35.20 4.76 28.89
N GLU A 116 35.08 3.44 29.02
CA GLU A 116 36.21 2.51 29.09
C GLU A 116 36.51 1.89 27.73
N ILE A 117 37.77 1.54 27.46
CA ILE A 117 38.16 0.86 26.20
C ILE A 117 37.84 -0.65 26.29
N HIS A 118 37.80 -1.21 27.50
CA HIS A 118 37.46 -2.60 27.76
C HIS A 118 36.50 -2.70 28.94
N PRO A 119 35.40 -3.48 28.84
CA PRO A 119 34.45 -3.63 29.93
C PRO A 119 35.06 -4.39 31.11
N LEU A 120 34.96 -3.82 32.31
CA LEU A 120 35.37 -4.49 33.56
C LEU A 120 34.47 -5.69 33.94
N SER A 121 33.24 -5.73 33.42
CA SER A 121 32.23 -6.75 33.70
C SER A 121 31.40 -7.02 32.44
N VAL A 122 31.09 -8.29 32.16
CA VAL A 122 30.25 -8.75 31.04
C VAL A 122 29.29 -9.86 31.47
N VAL A 123 28.14 -9.96 30.80
CA VAL A 123 27.16 -11.03 31.00
C VAL A 123 27.73 -12.34 30.45
N GLY A 124 27.56 -13.45 31.17
CA GLY A 124 28.14 -14.75 30.83
C GLY A 124 29.59 -14.98 31.27
N SER A 125 30.18 -14.04 32.03
CA SER A 125 31.51 -14.23 32.63
C SER A 125 31.49 -15.18 33.84
N GLU A 126 32.67 -15.54 34.38
CA GLU A 126 32.78 -16.37 35.59
C GLU A 126 32.31 -15.66 36.87
N TYR A 127 32.22 -14.33 36.83
CA TYR A 127 31.86 -13.49 37.96
C TYR A 127 30.45 -12.92 37.77
N SER A 128 29.75 -12.67 38.88
CA SER A 128 28.44 -12.02 38.81
C SER A 128 28.54 -10.67 38.10
N PRO A 129 27.58 -10.35 37.21
CA PRO A 129 27.63 -9.14 36.42
C PRO A 129 27.43 -7.92 37.33
N ASP A 130 28.32 -6.94 37.22
CA ASP A 130 28.15 -5.62 37.84
C ASP A 130 27.11 -4.81 37.06
N ILE A 131 25.88 -4.75 37.59
CA ILE A 131 24.75 -4.06 36.97
C ILE A 131 24.77 -2.59 37.38
N GLN A 132 25.04 -1.72 36.42
CA GLN A 132 24.96 -0.28 36.59
C GLN A 132 23.55 0.22 36.25
N HIS A 133 23.09 1.24 36.98
CA HIS A 133 21.76 1.81 36.82
C HIS A 133 21.82 3.33 36.73
N THR A 134 21.10 3.89 35.76
CA THR A 134 20.92 5.34 35.59
C THR A 134 19.49 5.68 35.22
N VAL A 135 18.98 6.75 35.80
CA VAL A 135 17.67 7.31 35.48
C VAL A 135 17.84 8.53 34.59
N LEU A 136 17.17 8.52 33.45
CA LEU A 136 17.20 9.57 32.45
C LEU A 136 15.86 10.29 32.44
N THR A 137 15.87 11.58 32.78
CA THR A 137 14.70 12.45 32.67
C THR A 137 14.78 13.26 31.38
N PRO A 138 14.04 12.90 30.32
CA PRO A 138 13.98 13.70 29.10
C PRO A 138 13.28 15.04 29.38
N ASP A 139 13.95 16.14 29.11
CA ASP A 139 13.27 17.43 28.91
C ASP A 139 12.46 17.37 27.60
N HIS A 140 11.51 18.29 27.40
CA HIS A 140 10.61 18.30 26.21
C HIS A 140 11.31 18.28 24.84
N HIS A 141 12.63 18.52 24.80
CA HIS A 141 13.41 18.60 23.57
C HIS A 141 14.61 17.63 23.52
N ALA A 142 14.92 16.89 24.59
CA ALA A 142 16.10 16.04 24.63
C ALA A 142 15.82 14.63 24.09
N LYS A 143 16.74 14.11 23.27
CA LYS A 143 16.81 12.69 22.89
C LYS A 143 18.08 12.08 23.40
N PHE A 144 18.09 10.77 23.47
CA PHE A 144 19.19 9.95 23.91
C PHE A 144 19.54 8.94 22.82
N ILE A 145 20.82 8.63 22.74
CA ILE A 145 21.36 7.56 21.89
C ILE A 145 22.14 6.65 22.82
N VAL A 146 21.72 5.40 22.93
CA VAL A 146 22.48 4.31 23.56
C VAL A 146 23.09 3.47 22.45
N THR A 147 24.37 3.15 22.53
CA THR A 147 25.08 2.45 21.46
C THR A 147 26.19 1.54 22.00
N SER A 148 26.55 0.54 21.20
CA SER A 148 27.77 -0.26 21.38
C SER A 148 29.04 0.55 21.04
N ASP A 149 30.19 -0.10 21.05
CA ASP A 149 31.49 0.55 20.96
C ASP A 149 31.96 0.88 19.52
N GLY A 150 31.25 0.46 18.47
CA GLY A 150 31.56 0.77 17.07
C GLY A 150 31.33 2.23 16.61
N LEU A 151 30.81 3.11 17.49
CA LEU A 151 30.73 4.55 17.26
C LEU A 151 31.77 5.34 18.08
N ASP A 152 32.65 6.08 17.40
CA ASP A 152 33.71 6.88 18.03
C ASP A 152 33.15 8.08 18.81
N SER A 153 33.47 8.15 20.11
CA SER A 153 32.95 9.18 21.01
C SER A 153 33.43 10.60 20.69
N SER A 154 34.61 10.75 20.07
CA SER A 154 35.11 12.06 19.65
C SER A 154 34.36 12.57 18.42
N LEU A 155 34.12 11.70 17.44
CA LEU A 155 33.38 12.00 16.23
C LEU A 155 31.89 12.22 16.53
N MET A 156 31.30 11.42 17.41
CA MET A 156 29.90 11.59 17.86
C MET A 156 29.64 13.00 18.40
N ARG A 157 30.54 13.53 19.24
CA ARG A 157 30.43 14.90 19.79
C ARG A 157 30.59 16.00 18.73
N SER A 158 31.28 15.70 17.63
CA SER A 158 31.45 16.64 16.52
C SER A 158 30.28 16.65 15.52
N LEU A 159 29.36 15.68 15.62
CA LEU A 159 28.22 15.60 14.71
C LEU A 159 27.26 16.78 14.92
N ALA A 160 26.83 17.38 13.82
CA ALA A 160 25.76 18.38 13.79
C ALA A 160 24.38 17.71 13.92
N LEU A 161 24.14 17.04 15.05
CA LEU A 161 22.85 16.43 15.41
C LEU A 161 22.09 17.33 16.37
N SER A 162 20.79 17.45 16.11
CA SER A 162 19.81 17.99 17.04
C SER A 162 18.68 16.98 17.23
N SER A 163 17.89 17.17 18.28
CA SER A 163 16.71 16.34 18.54
C SER A 163 15.72 16.31 17.36
N GLU A 164 15.55 17.46 16.67
CA GLU A 164 14.73 17.58 15.46
C GLU A 164 15.27 16.74 14.29
N ILE A 165 16.60 16.73 14.10
CA ILE A 165 17.26 15.94 13.04
C ILE A 165 17.09 14.44 13.29
N LEU A 166 17.10 14.01 14.56
CA LEU A 166 16.88 12.60 14.93
C LEU A 166 15.43 12.14 14.73
N CYS A 167 14.46 13.05 14.61
CA CYS A 167 13.09 12.71 14.21
C CYS A 167 12.96 12.45 12.70
N GLY A 168 13.87 13.01 11.88
CA GLY A 168 13.89 12.81 10.44
C GLY A 168 14.20 11.36 10.07
N GLY A 169 13.53 10.82 9.05
CA GLY A 169 13.98 9.58 8.42
C GLY A 169 15.44 9.69 7.97
N GLN A 170 16.17 8.57 7.94
CA GLN A 170 17.62 8.44 7.64
C GLN A 170 18.61 8.46 8.83
N LEU A 171 18.24 7.96 10.02
CA LEU A 171 19.16 7.87 11.18
C LEU A 171 20.51 7.22 10.87
N HIS A 172 20.53 6.10 10.13
CA HIS A 172 21.77 5.44 9.70
C HIS A 172 22.74 6.41 8.99
N ARG A 173 22.25 7.22 8.05
CA ARG A 173 23.08 8.19 7.31
C ARG A 173 23.62 9.29 8.22
N LYS A 174 22.89 9.62 9.28
CA LYS A 174 23.24 10.68 10.22
C LYS A 174 24.33 10.25 11.21
N LEU A 175 24.37 8.97 11.57
CA LEU A 175 25.40 8.40 12.45
C LEU A 175 26.66 7.93 11.70
N LEU A 176 26.54 7.66 10.39
CA LEU A 176 27.64 7.19 9.54
C LEU A 176 28.99 7.93 9.71
N PRO A 177 29.04 9.28 9.89
CA PRO A 177 30.31 9.96 10.04
C PRO A 177 31.05 9.67 11.35
N ALA A 178 30.40 9.05 12.34
CA ALA A 178 31.01 8.65 13.61
C ALA A 178 31.30 7.14 13.70
N VAL A 179 31.00 6.37 12.64
CA VAL A 179 31.23 4.92 12.59
C VAL A 179 32.73 4.66 12.43
N CYS A 180 33.32 3.92 13.38
CA CYS A 180 34.71 3.46 13.31
C CYS A 180 34.81 1.94 13.05
N ASP A 181 33.77 1.17 13.38
CA ASP A 181 33.59 -0.24 13.05
C ASP A 181 32.19 -0.45 12.44
N GLN A 182 32.03 -1.33 11.44
CA GLN A 182 30.72 -1.65 10.86
C GLN A 182 29.90 -2.60 11.75
N ASP A 183 30.51 -3.20 12.77
CA ASP A 183 29.82 -3.92 13.84
C ASP A 183 29.36 -2.93 14.92
N TRP A 184 28.17 -2.36 14.72
CA TRP A 184 27.61 -1.39 15.64
C TRP A 184 26.08 -1.43 15.64
N SER A 185 25.51 -1.12 16.80
CA SER A 185 24.08 -0.87 16.99
C SER A 185 23.85 0.33 17.88
N ALA A 186 22.73 1.01 17.64
CA ALA A 186 22.27 2.13 18.43
C ALA A 186 20.74 2.10 18.60
N LEU A 187 20.30 2.48 19.80
CA LEU A 187 18.92 2.76 20.15
C LEU A 187 18.77 4.27 20.38
N VAL A 188 17.86 4.88 19.64
CA VAL A 188 17.48 6.29 19.83
C VAL A 188 16.15 6.35 20.58
N PHE A 189 16.05 7.17 21.63
CA PHE A 189 14.83 7.36 22.43
C PHE A 189 14.84 8.69 23.22
N PRO A 190 13.70 9.26 23.63
CA PRO A 190 12.36 8.91 23.16
C PRO A 190 12.19 9.24 21.66
N MET A 191 11.75 8.24 20.91
CA MET A 191 11.30 8.38 19.52
C MET A 191 9.83 8.71 19.42
N ALA A 192 9.14 8.72 20.56
CA ALA A 192 7.95 9.53 20.71
C ALA A 192 8.33 10.98 20.36
N ASN A 193 8.05 11.38 19.12
CA ASN A 193 7.30 12.62 19.00
C ASN A 193 6.08 12.39 19.88
N ALA A 194 5.80 13.29 20.81
CA ALA A 194 4.50 13.36 21.45
C ALA A 194 3.43 13.39 20.33
N GLN A 195 2.92 12.23 19.93
CA GLN A 195 1.90 12.08 18.89
C GLN A 195 0.93 10.96 19.23
N SER A 196 0.71 10.74 20.53
CA SER A 196 -0.68 10.74 20.98
C SER A 196 -1.29 12.06 20.51
N PHE A 197 -1.84 12.04 19.31
CA PHE A 197 -2.72 13.05 18.78
C PHE A 197 -4.02 13.13 19.60
N VAL A 198 -4.20 12.21 20.54
CA VAL A 198 -5.18 12.32 21.63
C VAL A 198 -4.60 13.26 22.69
N ASN A 199 -5.23 14.42 22.84
CA ASN A 199 -4.91 15.35 23.90
C ASN A 199 -5.64 14.93 25.18
N HIS A 200 -4.89 14.74 26.28
CA HIS A 200 -5.47 14.37 27.59
C HIS A 200 -6.39 15.46 28.19
N HIS A 201 -6.35 16.70 27.69
CA HIS A 201 -7.26 17.77 28.09
C HIS A 201 -8.62 17.72 27.38
N TRP A 202 -8.78 16.86 26.36
CA TRP A 202 -10.08 16.72 25.73
C TRP A 202 -11.09 16.08 26.68
N PRO A 203 -12.36 16.54 26.68
CA PRO A 203 -13.42 15.95 27.50
C PRO A 203 -13.62 14.45 27.28
N TYR A 204 -13.30 13.95 26.09
CA TYR A 204 -13.36 12.54 25.71
C TYR A 204 -12.47 12.28 24.49
N ASN A 205 -12.19 11.00 24.20
CA ASN A 205 -11.50 10.61 22.96
C ASN A 205 -12.50 10.61 21.79
N PRO A 206 -12.34 11.48 20.77
CA PRO A 206 -13.27 11.55 19.65
C PRO A 206 -13.02 10.48 18.59
N PHE A 207 -11.88 9.79 18.60
CA PHE A 207 -11.52 8.83 17.55
C PHE A 207 -12.10 7.44 17.84
N VAL A 208 -12.75 6.84 16.84
CA VAL A 208 -13.35 5.50 16.93
C VAL A 208 -12.96 4.67 15.71
N GLY A 209 -12.45 3.46 15.94
CA GLY A 209 -11.90 2.58 14.89
C GLY A 209 -10.39 2.71 14.72
N PRO A 210 -9.78 1.94 13.80
CA PRO A 210 -8.38 2.09 13.44
C PRO A 210 -8.13 3.52 12.91
N GLN A 211 -7.00 4.13 13.29
CA GLN A 211 -6.60 5.44 12.79
C GLN A 211 -5.78 5.29 11.51
N GLU A 212 -5.78 6.32 10.65
CA GLU A 212 -4.94 6.38 9.44
C GLU A 212 -3.47 6.12 9.75
N ASP A 213 -2.76 5.40 8.88
CA ASP A 213 -1.35 5.08 9.11
C ASP A 213 -0.42 6.27 8.80
N ARG A 214 -0.88 7.21 7.96
CA ARG A 214 -0.05 8.35 7.55
C ARG A 214 -0.04 9.43 8.61
N LEU A 215 1.17 9.80 9.01
CA LEU A 215 1.41 10.75 10.11
C LEU A 215 0.71 12.10 9.95
N HIS A 216 0.70 12.66 8.74
CA HIS A 216 0.10 13.96 8.47
C HIS A 216 -1.44 13.93 8.50
N GLU A 217 -2.05 12.80 8.13
CA GLU A 217 -3.50 12.57 8.23
C GLU A 217 -3.89 12.44 9.71
N ARG A 218 -3.16 11.63 10.50
CA ARG A 218 -3.36 11.54 11.96
C ARG A 218 -3.22 12.90 12.66
N ARG A 219 -2.19 13.68 12.30
CA ARG A 219 -1.99 15.05 12.81
C ARG A 219 -3.16 15.95 12.45
N GLY A 220 -3.58 15.94 11.18
CA GLY A 220 -4.69 16.76 10.73
C GLY A 220 -5.99 16.44 11.46
N LEU A 221 -6.30 15.16 11.66
CA LEU A 221 -7.47 14.73 12.45
C LEU A 221 -7.41 15.20 13.91
N ALA A 222 -6.21 15.27 14.51
CA ALA A 222 -5.98 15.85 15.83
C ALA A 222 -6.26 17.34 15.91
N GLU A 223 -5.78 18.09 14.92
CA GLU A 223 -6.01 19.53 14.81
C GLU A 223 -7.51 19.82 14.66
N ILE A 224 -8.19 19.05 13.81
CA ILE A 224 -9.64 19.09 13.60
C ILE A 224 -10.39 18.89 14.92
N ALA A 225 -10.05 17.83 15.67
CA ALA A 225 -10.65 17.57 16.97
C ALA A 225 -10.44 18.73 17.95
N THR A 226 -9.21 19.27 18.00
CA THR A 226 -8.86 20.41 18.87
C THR A 226 -9.70 21.64 18.54
N GLU A 227 -9.95 21.93 17.26
CA GLU A 227 -10.79 23.05 16.83
C GLU A 227 -12.27 22.83 17.17
N LEU A 228 -12.79 21.61 17.01
CA LEU A 228 -14.17 21.29 17.36
C LEU A 228 -14.45 21.41 18.85
N PHE A 229 -13.49 21.02 19.71
CA PHE A 229 -13.62 21.16 21.17
C PHE A 229 -13.71 22.61 21.65
N LYS A 230 -13.32 23.61 20.84
CA LYS A 230 -13.49 25.04 21.19
C LYS A 230 -14.96 25.48 21.22
N GLN A 231 -15.87 24.72 20.60
CA GLN A 231 -17.28 25.06 20.53
C GLN A 231 -18.15 23.99 21.21
N PRO A 232 -18.79 24.28 22.36
CA PRO A 232 -19.60 23.32 23.11
C PRO A 232 -20.77 22.70 22.32
N MET A 233 -21.26 23.37 21.28
CA MET A 233 -22.35 22.83 20.46
C MET A 233 -21.97 21.61 19.62
N PHE A 234 -20.67 21.36 19.40
CA PHE A 234 -20.17 20.16 18.73
C PHE A 234 -19.88 19.02 19.71
N GLU A 235 -20.05 19.24 21.01
CA GLU A 235 -19.87 18.22 22.04
C GLU A 235 -20.69 16.96 21.72
N GLY A 236 -20.03 15.81 21.80
CA GLY A 236 -20.55 14.51 21.39
C GLY A 236 -20.04 14.04 20.02
N PHE A 237 -19.31 14.87 19.26
CA PHE A 237 -18.76 14.46 17.97
C PHE A 237 -17.82 13.25 18.05
N ARG A 238 -17.73 12.51 16.95
CA ARG A 238 -16.81 11.39 16.72
C ARG A 238 -16.17 11.52 15.35
N ILE A 239 -14.93 11.07 15.25
CA ILE A 239 -14.20 10.92 14.00
C ILE A 239 -13.97 9.43 13.83
N VAL A 240 -14.58 8.85 12.79
CA VAL A 240 -14.48 7.43 12.46
C VAL A 240 -13.70 7.23 11.17
N SER A 241 -13.00 6.10 11.05
CA SER A 241 -12.40 5.64 9.79
C SER A 241 -13.50 5.43 8.74
N CYS A 242 -13.27 5.91 7.52
CA CYS A 242 -14.29 5.79 6.48
C CYS A 242 -14.28 4.39 5.89
N PRO A 243 -15.43 3.71 5.76
CA PRO A 243 -15.50 2.54 4.90
C PRO A 243 -15.13 2.91 3.46
N PRO A 244 -14.33 2.13 2.71
CA PRO A 244 -14.11 2.33 1.28
C PRO A 244 -15.40 2.66 0.51
N ILE A 245 -15.44 3.88 -0.01
CA ILE A 245 -16.52 4.35 -0.88
C ILE A 245 -15.99 4.33 -2.30
N LEU A 246 -16.51 3.41 -3.10
CA LEU A 246 -16.10 3.28 -4.49
C LEU A 246 -16.63 4.46 -5.28
N SER A 247 -15.74 5.26 -5.85
CA SER A 247 -16.11 6.21 -6.90
C SER A 247 -16.06 5.52 -8.27
N GLU A 248 -16.76 6.07 -9.27
CA GLU A 248 -16.84 5.50 -10.63
C GLU A 248 -15.47 5.28 -11.30
N ASN A 249 -14.39 5.88 -10.77
CA ASN A 249 -13.06 5.82 -11.38
C ASN A 249 -11.89 5.74 -10.37
N SER A 250 -12.16 5.61 -9.06
CA SER A 250 -11.13 5.39 -8.04
C SER A 250 -11.69 4.72 -6.79
N SER A 251 -11.08 3.62 -6.36
CA SER A 251 -11.18 3.12 -4.99
C SER A 251 -10.16 3.86 -4.12
N ARG A 252 -10.57 4.96 -3.47
CA ARG A 252 -9.77 5.55 -2.40
C ARG A 252 -10.65 5.98 -1.25
N LEU A 253 -10.24 5.57 -0.06
CA LEU A 253 -10.74 5.97 1.24
C LEU A 253 -10.82 7.50 1.35
N PHE A 254 -11.84 8.00 2.04
CA PHE A 254 -11.78 9.33 2.63
C PHE A 254 -10.88 9.26 3.87
N ASP A 255 -10.14 10.33 4.15
CA ASP A 255 -9.16 10.36 5.23
C ASP A 255 -9.82 10.38 6.64
N GLY A 256 -11.15 10.50 6.69
CA GLY A 256 -11.95 10.33 7.89
C GLY A 256 -13.42 10.70 7.68
N LEU A 257 -14.26 10.39 8.67
CA LEU A 257 -15.67 10.74 8.66
C LEU A 257 -16.07 11.38 10.00
N LEU A 258 -16.54 12.62 9.93
CA LEU A 258 -17.00 13.38 11.09
C LEU A 258 -18.48 13.11 11.34
N VAL A 259 -18.80 12.47 12.45
CA VAL A 259 -20.16 12.31 12.98
C VAL A 259 -20.34 13.32 14.10
N TYR A 260 -21.26 14.26 13.97
CA TYR A 260 -21.43 15.35 14.94
C TYR A 260 -22.92 15.73 15.08
N PRO A 261 -23.32 16.55 16.08
CA PRO A 261 -24.73 16.82 16.38
C PRO A 261 -25.60 17.39 15.24
N PHE A 262 -25.00 17.80 14.13
CA PHE A 262 -25.67 18.36 12.96
C PHE A 262 -25.48 17.55 11.66
N GLY A 263 -24.93 16.34 11.75
CA GLY A 263 -24.88 15.41 10.62
C GLY A 263 -23.60 14.58 10.53
N VAL A 264 -23.31 14.13 9.32
CA VAL A 264 -22.16 13.31 8.97
C VAL A 264 -21.46 13.92 7.76
N ILE A 265 -20.14 14.14 7.86
CA ILE A 265 -19.34 14.81 6.83
C ILE A 265 -18.08 13.99 6.54
N PRO A 266 -17.86 13.50 5.30
CA PRO A 266 -16.57 12.94 4.89
C PRO A 266 -15.49 14.03 4.82
N LEU A 267 -14.30 13.67 5.30
CA LEU A 267 -13.13 14.53 5.41
C LEU A 267 -12.07 14.12 4.37
N GLU A 268 -11.52 15.10 3.67
CA GLU A 268 -10.37 14.94 2.77
C GLU A 268 -9.28 15.93 3.19
N LEU A 269 -8.15 15.42 3.66
CA LEU A 269 -7.02 16.17 4.21
C LEU A 269 -5.92 16.36 3.15
N LYS A 270 -5.27 17.52 3.17
CA LYS A 270 -4.13 17.85 2.29
C LYS A 270 -3.07 18.64 3.06
N ASP A 271 -1.81 18.18 2.99
CA ASP A 271 -0.69 18.79 3.71
C ASP A 271 0.25 19.62 2.82
N HIS A 272 -0.26 20.18 1.73
CA HIS A 272 0.53 21.04 0.84
C HIS A 272 0.82 22.40 1.50
N HIS A 273 2.03 22.92 1.31
CA HIS A 273 2.43 24.29 1.69
C HIS A 273 2.66 25.17 0.46
N GLY A 274 2.72 26.48 0.66
CA GLY A 274 2.87 27.48 -0.41
C GLY A 274 1.54 28.00 -0.93
N ALA A 275 1.55 28.62 -2.11
CA ALA A 275 0.36 29.15 -2.75
C ALA A 275 -0.44 28.01 -3.42
N ILE A 276 -1.71 27.90 -3.07
CA ILE A 276 -2.60 26.82 -3.50
C ILE A 276 -3.83 27.43 -4.13
N THR A 277 -4.15 27.01 -5.36
CA THR A 277 -5.40 27.39 -6.03
C THR A 277 -6.24 26.14 -6.28
N ILE A 278 -7.47 26.12 -5.77
CA ILE A 278 -8.45 25.06 -5.99
C ILE A 278 -9.61 25.60 -6.81
N ASP A 279 -9.85 24.99 -7.97
CA ASP A 279 -11.01 25.32 -8.82
C ASP A 279 -12.25 24.57 -8.32
N MET A 280 -13.21 25.30 -7.80
CA MET A 280 -14.46 24.79 -7.23
C MET A 280 -15.58 24.63 -8.27
N GLY A 281 -15.44 25.27 -9.45
CA GLY A 281 -16.46 25.26 -10.51
C GLY A 281 -16.24 24.16 -11.56
N THR A 282 -15.07 23.52 -11.57
CA THR A 282 -14.69 22.53 -12.58
C THR A 282 -14.90 21.08 -12.15
N ASN A 283 -15.15 20.18 -13.10
CA ASN A 283 -15.06 18.72 -12.89
C ASN A 283 -13.70 18.15 -13.37
N LYS A 284 -12.74 19.01 -13.75
CA LYS A 284 -11.39 18.57 -14.11
C LYS A 284 -10.67 18.03 -12.88
N ARG A 285 -10.18 16.78 -12.95
CA ARG A 285 -9.45 16.14 -11.84
C ARG A 285 -8.15 16.85 -11.51
N ASN A 286 -7.30 17.18 -12.48
CA ASN A 286 -6.01 17.83 -12.20
C ASN A 286 -6.12 19.36 -12.19
N SER A 287 -6.93 19.90 -11.28
CA SER A 287 -7.20 21.35 -11.17
C SER A 287 -6.82 21.95 -9.82
N LEU A 288 -6.12 21.18 -8.96
CA LEU A 288 -5.45 21.74 -7.79
C LEU A 288 -4.07 22.22 -8.22
N LEU A 289 -3.82 23.52 -8.13
CA LEU A 289 -2.51 24.11 -8.41
C LEU A 289 -1.77 24.33 -7.09
N VAL A 290 -0.51 23.89 -7.01
CA VAL A 290 0.37 24.13 -5.86
C VAL A 290 1.67 24.75 -6.36
N GLU A 291 2.00 25.91 -5.82
CA GLU A 291 3.21 26.69 -6.09
C GLU A 291 4.00 26.88 -4.80
N ASN A 292 5.16 26.23 -4.71
CA ASN A 292 6.04 26.28 -3.54
C ASN A 292 7.52 26.25 -3.94
N ASP A 293 8.41 26.02 -2.98
CA ASP A 293 9.86 25.89 -3.15
C ASP A 293 10.28 24.75 -4.10
N LEU A 294 9.40 23.77 -4.34
CA LEU A 294 9.60 22.68 -5.30
C LEU A 294 9.12 23.04 -6.72
N GLY A 295 8.53 24.22 -6.91
CA GLY A 295 8.02 24.72 -8.18
C GLY A 295 6.50 24.60 -8.31
N ARG A 296 6.03 24.64 -9.56
CA ARG A 296 4.61 24.66 -9.92
C ARG A 296 4.11 23.27 -10.31
N SER A 297 3.06 22.78 -9.65
CA SER A 297 2.49 21.45 -9.89
C SER A 297 0.97 21.46 -10.00
N TYR A 298 0.43 20.60 -10.87
CA TYR A 298 -1.01 20.37 -11.02
C TYR A 298 -1.37 18.99 -10.45
N LEU A 299 -2.19 18.98 -9.40
CA LEU A 299 -2.56 17.81 -8.62
C LEU A 299 -4.06 17.54 -8.72
N SER A 300 -4.45 16.37 -8.22
CA SER A 300 -5.86 15.97 -8.15
C SER A 300 -6.64 16.90 -7.22
N ASN A 301 -7.80 17.36 -7.69
CA ASN A 301 -8.68 18.26 -6.99
C ASN A 301 -9.53 17.48 -5.95
N PRO A 302 -9.31 17.74 -4.65
CA PRO A 302 -10.05 17.04 -3.59
C PRO A 302 -11.55 17.35 -3.58
N ALA A 303 -11.96 18.56 -4.03
CA ALA A 303 -13.37 18.92 -4.09
C ALA A 303 -14.12 18.17 -5.19
N THR A 304 -13.48 17.91 -6.32
CA THR A 304 -14.04 17.05 -7.38
C THR A 304 -14.17 15.61 -6.90
N LYS A 305 -13.15 15.08 -6.20
CA LYS A 305 -13.18 13.73 -5.60
C LYS A 305 -14.35 13.55 -4.64
N LEU A 306 -14.56 14.52 -3.74
CA LEU A 306 -15.68 14.50 -2.79
C LEU A 306 -17.02 14.57 -3.52
N ARG A 307 -17.22 15.48 -4.48
CA ARG A 307 -18.49 15.58 -5.25
C ARG A 307 -18.85 14.28 -5.97
N GLU A 308 -17.89 13.64 -6.64
CA GLU A 308 -18.10 12.35 -7.32
C GLU A 308 -18.55 11.25 -6.34
N SER A 309 -18.08 11.32 -5.09
CA SER A 309 -18.28 10.26 -4.08
C SER A 309 -19.48 10.53 -3.16
N LEU A 310 -19.90 11.79 -2.98
CA LEU A 310 -20.96 12.22 -2.07
C LEU A 310 -22.33 11.57 -2.40
N ARG A 311 -22.61 11.33 -3.68
CA ARG A 311 -23.86 10.65 -4.09
C ARG A 311 -23.95 9.25 -3.50
N ARG A 312 -22.90 8.45 -3.68
CA ARG A 312 -22.82 7.06 -3.17
C ARG A 312 -22.69 7.01 -1.65
N PHE A 313 -21.97 7.97 -1.07
CA PHE A 313 -21.93 8.16 0.38
C PHE A 313 -23.34 8.35 0.96
N GLY A 314 -24.17 9.21 0.35
CA GLY A 314 -25.55 9.42 0.78
C GLY A 314 -26.43 8.15 0.73
N ASP A 315 -26.09 7.20 -0.14
CA ASP A 315 -26.82 5.94 -0.36
C ASP A 315 -26.37 4.80 0.59
N LEU A 316 -25.36 5.02 1.44
CA LEU A 316 -24.90 4.01 2.40
C LEU A 316 -26.07 3.51 3.27
N PRO A 317 -26.24 2.18 3.46
CA PRO A 317 -27.32 1.61 4.27
C PRO A 317 -27.40 2.21 5.68
N GLN A 318 -26.25 2.46 6.30
CA GLN A 318 -26.10 3.06 7.63
C GLN A 318 -26.63 4.50 7.68
N LEU A 319 -26.52 5.24 6.57
CA LEU A 319 -26.94 6.64 6.46
C LEU A 319 -28.36 6.79 5.90
N LYS A 320 -29.02 5.70 5.50
CA LYS A 320 -30.35 5.72 4.89
C LYS A 320 -31.42 6.33 5.81
N GLY A 321 -31.26 6.18 7.13
CA GLY A 321 -32.15 6.77 8.13
C GLY A 321 -31.99 8.29 8.32
N LEU A 322 -30.90 8.88 7.82
CA LEU A 322 -30.65 10.33 7.95
C LEU A 322 -31.27 11.12 6.80
N THR A 323 -31.79 12.31 7.12
CA THR A 323 -32.28 13.24 6.09
C THR A 323 -31.12 13.71 5.20
N PRO A 324 -31.37 14.03 3.91
CA PRO A 324 -30.33 14.51 2.99
C PRO A 324 -29.56 15.73 3.53
N GLU A 325 -30.25 16.58 4.30
CA GLU A 325 -29.67 17.73 4.96
C GLU A 325 -28.49 17.38 5.88
N LEU A 326 -28.49 16.20 6.49
CA LEU A 326 -27.47 15.74 7.44
C LEU A 326 -26.30 15.00 6.79
N LYS A 327 -26.35 14.67 5.49
CA LYS A 327 -25.34 13.79 4.83
C LYS A 327 -24.87 14.21 3.43
N ASN A 328 -25.34 15.34 2.90
CA ASN A 328 -24.97 15.82 1.56
C ASN A 328 -23.89 16.91 1.58
N ALA A 329 -22.89 16.80 2.46
CA ALA A 329 -21.81 17.77 2.54
C ALA A 329 -20.47 17.06 2.77
N GLY A 330 -19.44 17.43 2.01
CA GLY A 330 -18.05 17.00 2.19
C GLY A 330 -17.15 18.17 2.58
N LEU A 331 -15.98 17.85 3.12
CA LEU A 331 -15.06 18.87 3.63
C LEU A 331 -13.62 18.58 3.24
N VAL A 332 -13.00 19.53 2.54
CA VAL A 332 -11.57 19.55 2.24
C VAL A 332 -10.84 20.38 3.29
N ILE A 333 -9.80 19.82 3.89
CA ILE A 333 -9.05 20.46 4.96
C ILE A 333 -7.57 20.52 4.59
N PHE A 334 -7.03 21.73 4.52
CA PHE A 334 -5.60 21.95 4.42
C PHE A 334 -4.98 22.04 5.81
N THR A 335 -4.07 21.11 6.11
CA THR A 335 -3.48 20.93 7.45
C THR A 335 -2.18 21.72 7.64
N SER A 336 -1.51 22.07 6.54
CA SER A 336 -0.29 22.86 6.63
C SER A 336 -0.58 24.30 7.04
N HIS A 337 0.08 24.78 8.10
CA HIS A 337 0.00 26.18 8.52
C HIS A 337 0.59 27.16 7.49
N HIS A 338 1.42 26.66 6.57
CA HIS A 338 2.05 27.44 5.50
C HIS A 338 1.30 27.36 4.16
N ALA A 339 0.10 26.79 4.15
CA ALA A 339 -0.77 26.80 2.98
C ALA A 339 -1.41 28.18 2.79
N GLU A 340 -1.37 28.75 1.60
CA GLU A 340 -2.14 29.94 1.21
C GLU A 340 -3.18 29.50 0.18
N VAL A 341 -4.40 29.23 0.65
CA VAL A 341 -5.44 28.56 -0.15
C VAL A 341 -6.41 29.58 -0.74
N GLU A 342 -6.48 29.63 -2.07
CA GLU A 342 -7.46 30.36 -2.85
C GLU A 342 -8.43 29.41 -3.56
N CYS A 343 -9.73 29.65 -3.39
CA CYS A 343 -10.82 28.92 -4.03
C CYS A 343 -11.38 29.75 -5.19
N VAL A 344 -11.34 29.19 -6.40
CA VAL A 344 -11.88 29.82 -7.61
C VAL A 344 -13.26 29.27 -7.90
N PHE A 345 -14.26 30.14 -7.96
CA PHE A 345 -15.65 29.79 -8.28
C PHE A 345 -16.28 30.87 -9.15
N ASP A 346 -16.95 30.50 -10.24
CA ASP A 346 -17.53 31.42 -11.23
C ASP A 346 -16.57 32.53 -11.70
N GLY A 347 -15.29 32.20 -11.85
CA GLY A 347 -14.25 33.12 -12.29
C GLY A 347 -13.78 34.13 -11.23
N GLN A 348 -14.28 34.05 -10.00
CA GLN A 348 -13.82 34.86 -8.86
C GLN A 348 -12.92 34.01 -7.96
N SER A 349 -11.78 34.59 -7.56
CA SER A 349 -10.90 33.99 -6.54
C SER A 349 -11.29 34.50 -5.15
N THR A 350 -11.46 33.58 -4.20
CA THR A 350 -11.77 33.87 -2.80
C THR A 350 -10.84 33.07 -1.89
N PRO A 351 -10.23 33.67 -0.86
CA PRO A 351 -9.39 32.92 0.08
C PRO A 351 -10.22 31.95 0.91
N ALA A 352 -9.63 30.82 1.31
CA ALA A 352 -10.26 29.89 2.26
C ALA A 352 -10.53 30.60 3.62
N PRO A 353 -11.67 30.32 4.29
CA PRO A 353 -12.59 29.21 4.02
C PRO A 353 -13.63 29.51 2.91
N PHE A 354 -14.06 28.46 2.22
CA PHE A 354 -15.03 28.49 1.14
C PHE A 354 -16.23 27.58 1.43
N MET A 355 -17.45 28.11 1.26
CA MET A 355 -18.71 27.39 1.50
C MET A 355 -19.85 27.76 0.53
N HIS A 356 -19.54 28.52 -0.53
CA HIS A 356 -20.52 28.82 -1.59
C HIS A 356 -20.66 27.58 -2.48
N ALA A 357 -21.90 27.15 -2.77
CA ALA A 357 -22.22 25.92 -3.52
C ALA A 357 -22.32 24.59 -2.73
N GLY A 358 -22.84 24.63 -1.51
CA GLY A 358 -23.82 23.65 -1.00
C GLY A 358 -23.47 22.16 -0.81
N GLU A 359 -22.35 21.66 -1.31
CA GLU A 359 -21.99 20.23 -1.28
C GLU A 359 -20.56 19.97 -0.79
N VAL A 360 -19.58 20.84 -1.10
CA VAL A 360 -18.20 20.69 -0.61
C VAL A 360 -17.68 22.01 -0.07
N MET A 361 -17.18 21.96 1.16
CA MET A 361 -16.54 23.08 1.84
C MET A 361 -15.01 22.93 1.79
N VAL A 362 -14.30 24.05 1.83
CA VAL A 362 -12.82 24.06 1.89
C VAL A 362 -12.37 24.97 3.02
N ALA A 363 -11.46 24.50 3.86
CA ALA A 363 -10.87 25.32 4.93
C ALA A 363 -9.45 24.89 5.27
N LYS A 364 -8.76 25.75 6.02
CA LYS A 364 -7.60 25.33 6.83
C LYS A 364 -8.09 24.73 8.15
N SER A 365 -7.28 23.87 8.78
CA SER A 365 -7.62 23.27 10.08
C SER A 365 -8.06 24.33 11.10
N THR A 366 -7.31 25.41 11.26
CA THR A 366 -7.57 26.53 12.19
C THR A 366 -8.88 27.31 11.95
N GLN A 367 -9.49 27.19 10.78
CA GLN A 367 -10.72 27.91 10.40
C GLN A 367 -11.97 27.03 10.55
N LEU A 368 -11.79 25.74 10.87
CA LEU A 368 -12.84 24.73 10.81
C LEU A 368 -14.05 25.04 11.70
N SER A 369 -13.79 25.41 12.96
CA SER A 369 -14.84 25.58 13.95
C SER A 369 -15.83 26.69 13.57
N GLU A 370 -15.31 27.85 13.16
CA GLU A 370 -16.12 28.98 12.69
C GLU A 370 -16.83 28.67 11.37
N LEU A 371 -16.16 28.01 10.42
CA LEU A 371 -16.79 27.57 9.17
C LEU A 371 -18.00 26.67 9.43
N LEU A 372 -17.84 25.62 10.24
CA LEU A 372 -18.92 24.69 10.56
C LEU A 372 -20.05 25.39 11.32
N PHE A 373 -19.73 26.35 12.19
CA PHE A 373 -20.73 27.18 12.86
C PHE A 373 -21.59 27.96 11.86
N GLN A 374 -20.95 28.67 10.92
CA GLN A 374 -21.64 29.44 9.89
C GLN A 374 -22.44 28.54 8.94
N PHE A 375 -21.87 27.40 8.55
CA PHE A 375 -22.56 26.38 7.77
C PHE A 375 -23.83 25.89 8.48
N CYS A 376 -23.72 25.53 9.75
CA CYS A 376 -24.86 25.08 10.55
C CYS A 376 -25.91 26.19 10.69
N ARG A 377 -25.53 27.45 10.89
CA ARG A 377 -26.47 28.58 10.98
C ARG A 377 -27.21 28.84 9.68
N THR A 378 -26.51 28.68 8.55
CA THR A 378 -27.08 28.88 7.21
C THR A 378 -28.08 27.78 6.90
N ARG A 379 -27.75 26.53 7.25
CA ARG A 379 -28.56 25.35 6.94
C ARG A 379 -29.70 25.10 7.92
N PHE A 380 -29.47 25.33 9.21
CA PHE A 380 -30.39 24.96 10.30
C PHE A 380 -30.98 26.17 11.05
N GLY A 381 -30.65 27.39 10.64
CA GLY A 381 -31.18 28.63 11.17
C GLY A 381 -30.44 29.19 12.40
N LYS A 382 -30.87 30.37 12.86
CA LYS A 382 -30.18 31.12 13.94
C LYS A 382 -30.21 30.43 15.31
N LYS A 383 -31.25 29.63 15.60
CA LYS A 383 -31.37 28.84 16.84
C LYS A 383 -30.95 27.41 16.55
N LEU A 384 -29.67 27.13 16.70
CA LEU A 384 -29.11 25.79 16.49
C LEU A 384 -29.60 24.85 17.61
N LYS A 385 -30.39 23.86 17.24
CA LYS A 385 -30.77 22.74 18.10
C LYS A 385 -30.03 21.50 17.61
N LYS A 386 -29.47 20.71 18.55
CA LYS A 386 -28.88 19.41 18.23
C LYS A 386 -29.90 18.59 17.43
N ARG A 387 -29.49 18.04 16.29
CA ARG A 387 -30.34 17.23 15.40
C ARG A 387 -30.15 15.75 15.65
N LEU A 388 -28.93 15.35 16.00
CA LEU A 388 -28.60 14.02 16.48
C LEU A 388 -28.34 14.09 17.99
N THR A 389 -28.98 13.19 18.73
CA THR A 389 -28.72 12.93 20.14
C THR A 389 -27.43 12.11 20.30
N ASP A 390 -26.85 12.11 21.50
CA ASP A 390 -25.63 11.33 21.77
C ASP A 390 -25.86 9.82 21.55
N SER A 391 -27.08 9.33 21.82
CA SER A 391 -27.45 7.93 21.54
C SER A 391 -27.49 7.63 20.04
N GLU A 392 -28.03 8.54 19.23
CA GLU A 392 -28.05 8.38 17.77
C GLU A 392 -26.65 8.47 17.17
N ILE A 393 -25.80 9.37 17.68
CA ILE A 393 -24.39 9.46 17.27
C ILE A 393 -23.67 8.15 17.61
N ASN A 394 -23.79 7.64 18.84
CA ASN A 394 -23.13 6.41 19.25
C ASN A 394 -23.63 5.19 18.44
N GLN A 395 -24.94 5.11 18.17
CA GLN A 395 -25.49 4.03 17.33
C GLN A 395 -24.98 4.12 15.90
N LEU A 396 -24.96 5.32 15.32
CA LEU A 396 -24.49 5.51 13.96
C LEU A 396 -23.00 5.21 13.83
N VAL A 397 -22.20 5.64 14.79
CA VAL A 397 -20.77 5.32 14.89
C VAL A 397 -20.58 3.82 15.00
N LYS A 398 -21.39 3.13 15.81
CA LYS A 398 -21.39 1.67 15.88
C LYS A 398 -21.68 1.07 14.51
N ASP A 399 -22.78 1.47 13.85
CA ASP A 399 -23.17 0.93 12.53
C ASP A 399 -22.12 1.18 11.43
N LEU A 400 -21.41 2.32 11.49
CA LEU A 400 -20.34 2.69 10.57
C LEU A 400 -19.01 1.95 10.85
N THR A 401 -18.83 1.42 12.07
CA THR A 401 -17.58 0.75 12.51
C THR A 401 -17.74 -0.76 12.69
N THR A 402 -18.96 -1.25 12.88
CA THR A 402 -19.27 -2.67 12.76
C THR A 402 -19.37 -3.01 11.29
N LEU A 403 -18.33 -3.65 10.77
CA LEU A 403 -18.45 -4.49 9.58
C LEU A 403 -19.65 -5.43 9.78
N PRO A 404 -20.53 -5.63 8.78
CA PRO A 404 -21.56 -6.65 8.84
C PRO A 404 -20.88 -8.03 8.85
N THR A 405 -20.36 -8.42 10.00
CA THR A 405 -19.86 -9.75 10.28
C THR A 405 -21.07 -10.65 10.44
N GLN A 406 -21.56 -11.17 9.32
CA GLN A 406 -21.99 -12.55 9.39
C GLN A 406 -20.69 -13.37 9.41
N PRO A 407 -20.36 -14.07 10.52
CA PRO A 407 -19.25 -14.99 10.50
C PRO A 407 -19.63 -16.12 9.56
N VAL A 408 -19.25 -16.00 8.29
CA VAL A 408 -19.16 -17.15 7.41
C VAL A 408 -18.01 -17.97 7.99
N GLN A 409 -18.34 -19.10 8.62
CA GLN A 409 -17.34 -20.06 9.08
C GLN A 409 -16.38 -20.34 7.92
N GLY A 410 -15.11 -19.97 8.09
CA GLY A 410 -14.10 -20.09 7.05
C GLY A 410 -13.78 -18.80 6.28
N ALA A 411 -13.97 -17.62 6.85
CA ALA A 411 -13.44 -16.36 6.31
C ALA A 411 -12.41 -15.71 7.25
N ILE A 412 -11.45 -14.95 6.71
CA ILE A 412 -10.46 -14.16 7.46
C ILE A 412 -10.48 -12.71 7.00
N THR A 413 -10.03 -11.79 7.86
CA THR A 413 -9.86 -10.38 7.48
C THR A 413 -8.43 -10.14 7.03
N VAL A 414 -8.26 -9.57 5.83
CA VAL A 414 -6.96 -9.23 5.23
C VAL A 414 -7.02 -7.75 4.83
N GLY A 415 -6.36 -6.88 5.59
CA GLY A 415 -6.56 -5.43 5.48
C GLY A 415 -8.02 -5.07 5.75
N ASP A 416 -8.64 -4.35 4.81
CA ASP A 416 -10.08 -3.98 4.85
C ASP A 416 -11.01 -5.06 4.25
N TYR A 417 -10.47 -6.18 3.77
CA TYR A 417 -11.22 -7.18 3.02
C TYR A 417 -11.59 -8.40 3.87
N GLU A 418 -12.83 -8.88 3.72
CA GLU A 418 -13.26 -10.19 4.24
C GLU A 418 -13.05 -11.26 3.17
N LEU A 419 -12.12 -12.19 3.41
CA LEU A 419 -11.69 -13.23 2.49
C LEU A 419 -12.35 -14.56 2.84
N GLU A 420 -13.09 -15.18 1.92
CA GLU A 420 -13.56 -16.56 2.06
C GLU A 420 -12.39 -17.53 1.81
N LEU A 421 -12.01 -18.35 2.81
CA LEU A 421 -10.90 -19.32 2.71
C LEU A 421 -11.20 -20.52 1.79
N THR A 422 -12.32 -20.53 1.09
CA THR A 422 -12.62 -21.56 0.09
C THR A 422 -12.02 -21.14 -1.25
N PRO A 423 -10.98 -21.82 -1.75
CA PRO A 423 -10.34 -21.45 -3.00
C PRO A 423 -11.25 -21.68 -4.20
N ILE A 424 -11.26 -20.73 -5.12
CA ILE A 424 -11.90 -20.85 -6.43
C ILE A 424 -10.96 -21.68 -7.30
N GLN A 425 -11.11 -23.00 -7.24
CA GLN A 425 -10.24 -23.98 -7.91
C GLN A 425 -10.08 -23.70 -9.42
N ALA A 426 -11.16 -23.30 -10.09
CA ALA A 426 -11.15 -23.01 -11.52
C ALA A 426 -10.33 -21.76 -11.91
N GLU A 427 -10.05 -20.88 -10.95
CA GLU A 427 -9.32 -19.62 -11.14
C GLU A 427 -7.94 -19.65 -10.48
N SER A 428 -7.65 -20.69 -9.71
CA SER A 428 -6.38 -20.87 -9.00
C SER A 428 -5.36 -21.61 -9.86
N THR A 429 -4.08 -21.41 -9.58
CA THR A 429 -2.96 -22.06 -10.23
C THR A 429 -1.97 -22.58 -9.19
N ASP A 430 -0.96 -23.34 -9.62
CA ASP A 430 0.16 -23.75 -8.75
C ASP A 430 0.99 -22.56 -8.23
N TYR A 431 0.81 -21.37 -8.81
CA TYR A 431 1.56 -20.15 -8.47
C TYR A 431 0.79 -19.21 -7.54
N PHE A 432 -0.54 -19.18 -7.63
CA PHE A 432 -1.40 -18.38 -6.75
C PHE A 432 -2.76 -19.04 -6.56
N THR A 433 -3.35 -18.79 -5.39
CA THR A 433 -4.72 -19.24 -5.08
C THR A 433 -5.68 -18.07 -5.12
N VAL A 434 -6.82 -18.24 -5.78
CA VAL A 434 -7.87 -17.21 -5.85
C VAL A 434 -8.96 -17.50 -4.85
N TYR A 435 -9.37 -16.48 -4.12
CA TYR A 435 -10.46 -16.54 -3.16
C TYR A 435 -11.52 -15.49 -3.51
N ASN A 436 -12.77 -15.73 -3.13
CA ASN A 436 -13.73 -14.64 -3.05
C ASN A 436 -13.36 -13.76 -1.87
N ALA A 437 -13.44 -12.45 -2.07
CA ALA A 437 -13.35 -11.49 -0.98
C ALA A 437 -14.43 -10.43 -1.13
N HIS A 438 -14.68 -9.74 -0.03
CA HIS A 438 -15.67 -8.67 0.04
C HIS A 438 -15.04 -7.43 0.65
N LEU A 439 -15.33 -6.29 0.03
CA LEU A 439 -15.10 -4.97 0.60
C LEU A 439 -16.48 -4.36 0.86
N PHE A 440 -16.95 -4.47 2.11
CA PHE A 440 -18.37 -4.31 2.48
C PHE A 440 -19.30 -5.19 1.64
N ASN A 441 -20.02 -4.57 0.69
CA ASN A 441 -21.04 -5.21 -0.13
C ASN A 441 -20.54 -5.51 -1.55
N GLU A 442 -19.33 -5.08 -1.91
CA GLU A 442 -18.76 -5.37 -3.21
C GLU A 442 -17.94 -6.65 -3.19
N GLN A 443 -18.24 -7.55 -4.14
CA GLN A 443 -17.48 -8.77 -4.34
C GLN A 443 -16.25 -8.50 -5.20
N VAL A 444 -15.12 -8.99 -4.73
CA VAL A 444 -13.81 -8.90 -5.39
C VAL A 444 -13.15 -10.27 -5.42
N TRP A 445 -12.09 -10.39 -6.21
CA TRP A 445 -11.20 -11.55 -6.16
C TRP A 445 -9.91 -11.18 -5.44
N ALA A 446 -9.46 -12.06 -4.57
CA ALA A 446 -8.19 -11.96 -3.89
C ALA A 446 -7.26 -13.05 -4.41
N LYS A 447 -6.20 -12.64 -5.12
CA LYS A 447 -5.11 -13.53 -5.53
C LYS A 447 -4.09 -13.61 -4.41
N CYS A 448 -3.91 -14.79 -3.83
CA CYS A 448 -2.97 -15.06 -2.75
C CYS A 448 -1.73 -15.78 -3.30
N PHE A 449 -0.57 -15.20 -3.03
CA PHE A 449 0.75 -15.77 -3.33
C PHE A 449 1.40 -16.19 -2.02
N ASP A 450 1.76 -17.47 -1.91
CA ASP A 450 2.45 -18.00 -0.71
C ASP A 450 3.95 -17.70 -0.80
N LEU A 451 4.54 -17.17 0.26
CA LEU A 451 5.96 -16.77 0.33
C LEU A 451 6.69 -17.47 1.48
N ASP A 452 6.03 -18.41 2.15
CA ASP A 452 6.52 -19.21 3.28
C ASP A 452 7.78 -20.03 2.93
N HIS A 453 7.84 -20.55 1.71
CA HIS A 453 8.93 -21.38 1.19
C HIS A 453 10.16 -20.57 0.73
N LEU A 454 10.12 -19.23 0.80
CA LEU A 454 11.18 -18.35 0.31
C LEU A 454 11.97 -17.73 1.46
N SER A 455 13.31 -17.81 1.39
CA SER A 455 14.21 -17.05 2.28
C SER A 455 13.99 -15.54 2.15
N ALA A 456 14.31 -14.75 3.18
CA ALA A 456 14.12 -13.29 3.19
C ALA A 456 14.66 -12.54 1.95
N VAL A 457 15.83 -12.92 1.43
CA VAL A 457 16.43 -12.31 0.23
C VAL A 457 15.60 -12.61 -1.03
N HIS A 458 15.20 -13.87 -1.21
CA HIS A 458 14.34 -14.29 -2.32
C HIS A 458 12.93 -13.71 -2.20
N ARG A 459 12.39 -13.58 -0.98
CA ARG A 459 11.09 -12.95 -0.71
C ARG A 459 11.04 -11.51 -1.19
N GLN A 460 12.09 -10.71 -0.95
CA GLN A 460 12.15 -9.33 -1.41
C GLN A 460 12.15 -9.23 -2.96
N SER A 461 12.91 -10.11 -3.63
CA SER A 461 12.92 -10.20 -5.09
C SER A 461 11.58 -10.66 -5.65
N GLU A 462 10.92 -11.60 -4.97
CA GLU A 462 9.62 -12.13 -5.38
C GLU A 462 8.52 -11.08 -5.20
N LEU A 463 8.48 -10.35 -4.09
CA LEU A 463 7.56 -9.24 -3.86
C LEU A 463 7.71 -8.13 -4.91
N GLN A 464 8.93 -7.85 -5.37
CA GLN A 464 9.17 -6.93 -6.48
C GLN A 464 8.60 -7.47 -7.81
N SER A 465 8.67 -8.78 -8.03
CA SER A 465 8.09 -9.45 -9.21
C SER A 465 6.55 -9.47 -9.15
N LEU A 466 5.98 -9.82 -8.00
CA LEU A 466 4.53 -9.89 -7.74
C LEU A 466 3.86 -8.51 -7.77
N GLY A 467 4.57 -7.47 -7.37
CA GLY A 467 4.10 -6.09 -7.47
C GLY A 467 3.91 -5.58 -8.91
N ARG A 468 4.39 -6.31 -9.93
CA ARG A 468 4.28 -5.88 -11.34
C ARG A 468 2.85 -5.89 -11.86
N GLU A 469 2.06 -6.92 -11.56
CA GLU A 469 0.65 -6.98 -12.00
C GLU A 469 -0.12 -5.77 -11.46
N ALA A 470 0.05 -5.48 -10.16
CA ALA A 470 -0.54 -4.31 -9.52
C ALA A 470 -0.12 -2.99 -10.19
N LEU A 471 1.16 -2.82 -10.53
CA LEU A 471 1.65 -1.61 -11.21
C LEU A 471 1.09 -1.48 -12.65
N VAL A 472 1.02 -2.58 -13.39
CA VAL A 472 0.47 -2.62 -14.75
C VAL A 472 -1.02 -2.30 -14.74
N LEU A 473 -1.80 -2.98 -13.90
CA LEU A 473 -3.24 -2.74 -13.79
C LEU A 473 -3.56 -1.33 -13.30
N LYS A 474 -2.72 -0.73 -12.44
CA LYS A 474 -2.83 0.70 -12.07
C LYS A 474 -2.63 1.63 -13.28
N ARG A 475 -1.69 1.33 -14.17
CA ARG A 475 -1.50 2.10 -15.42
C ARG A 475 -2.70 1.93 -16.37
N LEU A 476 -3.28 0.73 -16.41
CA LEU A 476 -4.41 0.38 -17.27
C LEU A 476 -5.78 0.74 -16.68
N SER A 477 -5.84 1.48 -15.55
CA SER A 477 -7.10 1.73 -14.82
C SER A 477 -8.17 2.49 -15.63
N ARG A 478 -7.77 3.12 -16.74
CA ARG A 478 -8.67 3.86 -17.66
C ARG A 478 -8.97 3.11 -18.95
N VAL A 479 -8.37 1.94 -19.15
CA VAL A 479 -8.61 1.13 -20.33
C VAL A 479 -9.88 0.32 -20.12
N GLU A 480 -10.85 0.52 -21.00
CA GLU A 480 -12.06 -0.30 -21.01
C GLU A 480 -11.73 -1.72 -21.44
N GLY A 481 -12.41 -2.72 -20.88
CA GLY A 481 -12.17 -4.12 -21.18
C GLY A 481 -10.95 -4.74 -20.47
N VAL A 482 -10.37 -4.07 -19.46
CA VAL A 482 -9.32 -4.62 -18.59
C VAL A 482 -9.82 -4.73 -17.15
N GLN A 483 -9.49 -5.83 -16.48
CA GLN A 483 -9.81 -6.02 -15.06
C GLN A 483 -9.20 -4.94 -14.18
N ARG A 484 -10.00 -4.35 -13.28
CA ARG A 484 -9.52 -3.27 -12.42
C ARG A 484 -8.77 -3.80 -11.20
N TYR A 485 -7.61 -3.22 -10.94
CA TYR A 485 -6.92 -3.37 -9.66
C TYR A 485 -7.64 -2.60 -8.56
N GLN A 486 -7.78 -3.20 -7.38
CA GLN A 486 -8.29 -2.53 -6.19
C GLN A 486 -7.17 -2.22 -5.19
N ASP A 487 -6.58 -3.26 -4.59
CA ASP A 487 -5.52 -3.08 -3.59
C ASP A 487 -4.58 -4.28 -3.46
N LYS A 488 -3.63 -4.21 -2.52
CA LYS A 488 -2.73 -5.29 -2.15
C LYS A 488 -2.45 -5.28 -0.65
N GLU A 489 -2.30 -6.46 -0.07
CA GLU A 489 -1.95 -6.63 1.35
C GLU A 489 -0.85 -7.67 1.53
N LEU A 490 0.01 -7.47 2.52
CA LEU A 490 0.99 -8.46 2.96
C LEU A 490 0.66 -8.83 4.40
N VAL A 491 0.14 -10.04 4.59
CA VAL A 491 -0.21 -10.56 5.91
C VAL A 491 0.58 -11.83 6.13
N ASP A 492 1.37 -11.86 7.19
CA ASP A 492 2.35 -12.91 7.46
C ASP A 492 3.27 -13.15 6.24
N ASP A 493 3.29 -14.39 5.74
CA ASP A 493 4.05 -14.82 4.58
C ASP A 493 3.19 -14.93 3.32
N LYS A 494 2.02 -14.28 3.29
CA LYS A 494 1.10 -14.32 2.15
C LYS A 494 0.89 -12.93 1.56
N PHE A 495 1.10 -12.81 0.25
CA PHE A 495 0.85 -11.58 -0.48
C PHE A 495 -0.48 -11.67 -1.23
N TYR A 496 -1.37 -10.74 -0.94
CA TYR A 496 -2.71 -10.67 -1.52
C TYR A 496 -2.79 -9.53 -2.52
N VAL A 497 -3.36 -9.79 -3.70
CA VAL A 497 -3.71 -8.78 -4.71
C VAL A 497 -5.21 -8.82 -4.94
N PHE A 498 -5.89 -7.72 -4.63
CA PHE A 498 -7.33 -7.56 -4.77
C PHE A 498 -7.66 -6.92 -6.12
N VAL A 499 -8.54 -7.57 -6.87
CA VAL A 499 -8.99 -7.13 -8.20
C VAL A 499 -10.51 -7.24 -8.32
N GLU A 500 -11.08 -6.46 -9.23
CA GLU A 500 -12.49 -6.56 -9.60
C GLU A 500 -12.85 -7.99 -9.98
N LYS A 501 -13.99 -8.47 -9.49
CA LYS A 501 -14.50 -9.79 -9.86
C LYS A 501 -14.90 -9.81 -11.34
N ALA A 502 -14.16 -10.56 -12.14
CA ALA A 502 -14.45 -10.68 -13.56
C ALA A 502 -15.64 -11.62 -13.82
N PRO A 503 -16.30 -11.53 -14.99
CA PRO A 503 -17.35 -12.45 -15.38
C PRO A 503 -16.89 -13.91 -15.31
N THR A 504 -17.78 -14.81 -14.89
CA THR A 504 -17.46 -16.23 -14.69
C THR A 504 -17.33 -17.00 -16.02
N THR A 505 -17.92 -16.47 -17.09
CA THR A 505 -17.89 -17.07 -18.43
C THR A 505 -16.60 -16.68 -19.16
N THR A 506 -15.76 -17.66 -19.46
CA THR A 506 -14.60 -17.49 -20.34
C THR A 506 -15.02 -17.43 -21.80
N LEU A 507 -14.19 -16.82 -22.66
CA LEU A 507 -14.39 -16.84 -24.10
C LEU A 507 -14.48 -18.28 -24.63
N ALA A 508 -13.69 -19.21 -24.08
CA ALA A 508 -13.78 -20.64 -24.41
C ALA A 508 -15.20 -21.20 -24.15
N LYS A 509 -15.77 -20.96 -22.96
CA LYS A 509 -17.12 -21.43 -22.60
C LYS A 509 -18.19 -20.73 -23.43
N TRP A 510 -18.03 -19.44 -23.68
CA TRP A 510 -18.95 -18.67 -24.52
C TRP A 510 -18.96 -19.18 -25.96
N LEU A 511 -17.81 -19.51 -26.55
CA LEU A 511 -17.75 -20.07 -27.91
C LEU A 511 -18.40 -21.47 -28.00
N GLN A 512 -18.39 -22.26 -26.92
CA GLN A 512 -19.08 -23.55 -26.87
C GLN A 512 -20.61 -23.42 -27.01
N THR A 513 -21.19 -22.26 -26.68
CA THR A 513 -22.62 -22.00 -26.90
C THR A 513 -22.95 -21.70 -28.37
N GLN A 514 -21.96 -21.78 -29.27
CA GLN A 514 -22.07 -21.53 -30.71
C GLN A 514 -22.74 -20.19 -31.05
N PRO A 515 -22.21 -19.06 -30.54
CA PRO A 515 -22.76 -17.74 -30.83
C PRO A 515 -22.71 -17.42 -32.33
N ALA A 516 -23.68 -16.62 -32.79
CA ALA A 516 -23.75 -16.16 -34.17
C ALA A 516 -22.43 -15.49 -34.61
N LYS A 517 -22.10 -15.58 -35.91
CA LYS A 517 -20.87 -14.98 -36.47
C LYS A 517 -20.73 -13.51 -36.09
N GLU A 518 -21.82 -12.75 -36.17
CA GLU A 518 -21.84 -11.33 -35.81
C GLU A 518 -21.49 -11.07 -34.34
N ALA A 519 -22.05 -11.85 -33.41
CA ALA A 519 -21.72 -11.72 -31.99
C ALA A 519 -20.23 -12.03 -31.73
N ARG A 520 -19.69 -13.06 -32.38
CA ARG A 520 -18.25 -13.39 -32.31
C ARG A 520 -17.38 -12.24 -32.80
N LEU A 521 -17.75 -11.63 -33.93
CA LEU A 521 -17.04 -10.48 -34.47
C LEU A 521 -17.10 -9.27 -33.56
N ASN A 522 -18.25 -8.96 -32.96
CA ASN A 522 -18.39 -7.85 -32.00
C ASN A 522 -17.46 -8.03 -30.80
N VAL A 523 -17.40 -9.24 -30.22
CA VAL A 523 -16.47 -9.56 -29.12
C VAL A 523 -15.01 -9.41 -29.55
N LEU A 524 -14.64 -9.94 -30.72
CA LEU A 524 -13.27 -9.80 -31.25
C LEU A 524 -12.89 -8.34 -31.52
N ILE A 525 -13.82 -7.53 -32.04
CA ILE A 525 -13.61 -6.09 -32.25
C ILE A 525 -13.38 -5.38 -30.91
N ALA A 526 -14.20 -5.66 -29.89
CA ALA A 526 -14.03 -5.06 -28.57
C ALA A 526 -12.70 -5.46 -27.89
N ILE A 527 -12.25 -6.72 -28.07
CA ILE A 527 -10.92 -7.15 -27.63
C ILE A 527 -9.82 -6.37 -28.37
N ALA A 528 -9.93 -6.20 -29.69
CA ALA A 528 -8.96 -5.46 -30.47
C ALA A 528 -8.90 -3.97 -30.08
N GLU A 529 -10.04 -3.37 -29.77
CA GLU A 529 -10.13 -2.00 -29.25
C GLU A 529 -9.48 -1.88 -27.87
N THR A 530 -9.71 -2.84 -26.98
CA THR A 530 -9.03 -2.94 -25.68
C THR A 530 -7.51 -3.03 -25.86
N MET A 531 -7.02 -3.94 -26.72
CA MET A 531 -5.60 -4.11 -27.02
C MET A 531 -4.97 -2.83 -27.59
N LYS A 532 -5.67 -2.13 -28.48
CA LYS A 532 -5.23 -0.83 -29.02
C LYS A 532 -5.09 0.20 -27.92
N GLN A 533 -6.04 0.26 -26.98
CA GLN A 533 -5.94 1.15 -25.82
C GLN A 533 -4.74 0.78 -24.94
N ILE A 534 -4.53 -0.51 -24.64
CA ILE A 534 -3.35 -0.98 -23.88
C ILE A 534 -2.05 -0.50 -24.52
N GLN A 535 -1.90 -0.67 -25.84
CA GLN A 535 -0.71 -0.23 -26.57
C GLN A 535 -0.47 1.29 -26.46
N SER A 536 -1.54 2.09 -26.29
CA SER A 536 -1.47 3.56 -26.20
C SER A 536 -1.07 4.10 -24.81
N VAL A 537 -1.01 3.28 -23.76
CA VAL A 537 -0.75 3.71 -22.36
C VAL A 537 0.71 4.18 -22.11
N GLY A 538 1.55 4.23 -23.15
CA GLY A 538 2.87 4.88 -23.17
C GLY A 538 4.04 3.98 -22.75
N GLU A 539 5.26 4.53 -22.80
CA GLU A 539 6.52 3.82 -22.51
C GLU A 539 6.72 3.52 -21.00
N PRO A 540 7.21 2.33 -20.62
CA PRO A 540 7.49 1.17 -21.48
C PRO A 540 6.20 0.47 -21.95
N GLU A 541 6.25 -0.06 -23.18
CA GLU A 541 5.17 -0.83 -23.80
C GLU A 541 4.73 -2.00 -22.90
N ILE A 542 3.41 -2.15 -22.72
CA ILE A 542 2.84 -3.24 -21.90
C ILE A 542 2.50 -4.40 -22.83
N ILE A 543 3.18 -5.53 -22.63
CA ILE A 543 2.94 -6.76 -23.39
C ILE A 543 2.36 -7.80 -22.45
N HIS A 544 1.16 -8.29 -22.73
CA HIS A 544 0.38 -9.20 -21.89
C HIS A 544 0.96 -10.60 -21.79
N ARG A 545 1.43 -11.18 -22.91
CA ARG A 545 2.09 -12.51 -23.03
C ARG A 545 1.23 -13.73 -22.74
N ALA A 546 0.08 -13.55 -22.11
CA ALA A 546 -0.87 -14.61 -21.75
C ALA A 546 -2.27 -14.44 -22.39
N ILE A 547 -2.37 -13.82 -23.57
CA ILE A 547 -3.66 -13.69 -24.26
C ILE A 547 -4.11 -15.07 -24.78
N ASN A 548 -5.22 -15.58 -24.24
CA ASN A 548 -5.80 -16.88 -24.59
C ASN A 548 -7.31 -16.89 -24.32
N LEU A 549 -7.99 -18.01 -24.60
CA LEU A 549 -9.44 -18.12 -24.44
C LEU A 549 -9.91 -18.19 -22.96
N SER A 550 -9.04 -18.53 -22.01
CA SER A 550 -9.35 -18.63 -20.57
C SER A 550 -9.15 -17.30 -19.83
N ASN A 551 -8.26 -16.45 -20.34
CA ASN A 551 -7.94 -15.12 -19.82
C ASN A 551 -8.80 -13.99 -20.42
N ILE A 552 -9.77 -14.33 -21.27
CA ILE A 552 -10.78 -13.39 -21.75
C ILE A 552 -12.13 -13.80 -21.16
N ARG A 553 -12.76 -12.90 -20.40
CA ARG A 553 -14.08 -13.09 -19.80
C ARG A 553 -15.13 -12.37 -20.62
N VAL A 554 -16.30 -12.96 -20.76
CA VAL A 554 -17.42 -12.39 -21.53
C VAL A 554 -18.56 -12.12 -20.55
N GLY A 555 -18.90 -10.85 -20.36
CA GLY A 555 -20.04 -10.44 -19.56
C GLY A 555 -21.38 -10.66 -20.27
N ASP A 556 -22.48 -10.43 -19.56
CA ASP A 556 -23.84 -10.66 -20.07
C ASP A 556 -24.16 -9.83 -21.33
N ASP A 557 -23.57 -8.63 -21.43
CA ASP A 557 -23.69 -7.73 -22.59
C ASP A 557 -22.74 -8.09 -23.75
N SER A 558 -22.07 -9.25 -23.70
CA SER A 558 -20.99 -9.63 -24.62
C SER A 558 -19.79 -8.67 -24.63
N ASN A 559 -19.60 -7.92 -23.55
CA ASN A 559 -18.42 -7.08 -23.35
C ASN A 559 -17.26 -7.95 -22.82
N PRO A 560 -16.11 -8.01 -23.55
CA PRO A 560 -14.97 -8.78 -23.12
C PRO A 560 -14.14 -8.04 -22.06
N ILE A 561 -13.65 -8.78 -21.07
CA ILE A 561 -12.72 -8.32 -20.05
C ILE A 561 -11.46 -9.19 -20.09
N LEU A 562 -10.32 -8.57 -20.32
CA LEU A 562 -9.01 -9.20 -20.27
C LEU A 562 -8.53 -9.26 -18.80
N ILE A 563 -8.10 -10.44 -18.38
CA ILE A 563 -7.63 -10.73 -17.01
C ILE A 563 -6.22 -11.34 -17.04
N ASN A 564 -5.58 -11.44 -15.87
CA ASN A 564 -4.30 -12.13 -15.64
C ASN A 564 -3.08 -11.46 -16.33
N PHE A 565 -2.74 -10.27 -15.84
CA PHE A 565 -1.60 -9.46 -16.30
C PHE A 565 -0.27 -9.83 -15.61
N GLU A 566 -0.22 -10.97 -14.91
CA GLU A 566 0.93 -11.43 -14.13
C GLU A 566 2.21 -11.66 -14.96
N LEU A 567 2.08 -11.98 -16.25
CA LEU A 567 3.25 -12.18 -17.12
C LEU A 567 3.72 -10.91 -17.81
N CYS A 568 3.09 -9.76 -17.55
CA CYS A 568 3.37 -8.57 -18.33
C CYS A 568 4.83 -8.12 -18.24
N GLN A 569 5.39 -7.68 -19.37
CA GLN A 569 6.77 -7.19 -19.46
C GLN A 569 6.80 -5.67 -19.71
N GLN A 570 7.83 -5.02 -19.15
CA GLN A 570 8.13 -3.57 -19.28
C GLN A 570 9.63 -3.29 -19.65
N GLU A 571 10.40 -4.30 -20.11
CA GLU A 571 11.86 -4.33 -20.50
C GLU A 571 12.91 -4.98 -19.52
N MET A 572 14.21 -4.96 -19.88
CA MET A 572 15.16 -6.08 -20.14
C MET A 572 15.51 -7.13 -19.06
N VAL A 573 15.25 -6.96 -17.76
CA VAL A 573 15.63 -7.98 -16.75
C VAL A 573 14.51 -8.21 -15.76
N ALA A 574 13.61 -9.11 -16.13
CA ALA A 574 12.53 -9.59 -15.30
C ALA A 574 12.17 -11.01 -15.75
N THR A 575 13.01 -11.99 -15.40
CA THR A 575 12.64 -13.39 -15.57
C THR A 575 11.60 -13.75 -14.51
N LEU A 576 10.36 -14.00 -14.93
CA LEU A 576 9.39 -14.75 -14.11
C LEU A 576 10.02 -16.06 -13.63
N PRO A 577 9.74 -16.51 -12.40
CA PRO A 577 10.16 -17.82 -11.91
C PRO A 577 9.79 -18.92 -12.92
N LEU A 578 10.68 -19.90 -13.09
CA LEU A 578 10.49 -21.03 -14.00
C LEU A 578 9.19 -21.79 -13.74
N ASN A 579 8.71 -21.78 -12.50
CA ASN A 579 7.51 -22.47 -12.05
C ASN A 579 6.25 -21.78 -12.57
N ALA A 580 6.18 -20.44 -12.51
CA ALA A 580 5.09 -19.66 -13.09
C ALA A 580 5.00 -19.91 -14.61
N ARG A 581 6.13 -19.88 -15.33
CA ARG A 581 6.14 -20.08 -16.80
C ARG A 581 5.57 -21.42 -17.27
N ARG A 582 5.60 -22.46 -16.42
CA ARG A 582 5.16 -23.83 -16.76
C ARG A 582 3.65 -24.02 -16.67
N THR A 583 2.95 -23.15 -15.96
CA THR A 583 1.50 -23.28 -15.68
C THR A 583 0.62 -22.69 -16.79
N PHE A 584 1.19 -21.96 -17.75
CA PHE A 584 0.43 -21.23 -18.78
C PHE A 584 0.18 -22.00 -20.08
N GLU A 585 -0.95 -21.73 -20.74
CA GLU A 585 -1.33 -22.34 -22.02
C GLU A 585 -0.39 -21.90 -23.17
N GLN A 586 0.68 -22.67 -23.40
CA GLN A 586 1.72 -22.37 -24.39
C GLN A 586 1.24 -22.36 -25.85
N LYS A 587 0.10 -22.99 -26.16
CA LYS A 587 -0.42 -23.14 -27.53
C LYS A 587 -0.81 -21.83 -28.23
N TYR A 588 -1.03 -20.76 -27.47
CA TYR A 588 -1.34 -19.43 -28.02
C TYR A 588 -0.11 -18.51 -28.08
N GLN A 589 1.02 -18.90 -27.48
CA GLN A 589 2.19 -18.03 -27.36
C GLN A 589 2.96 -17.91 -28.67
N ALA A 590 3.45 -16.71 -28.93
CA ALA A 590 4.36 -16.46 -30.05
C ALA A 590 5.72 -17.16 -29.83
N PRO A 591 6.40 -17.63 -30.88
CA PRO A 591 7.66 -18.38 -30.75
C PRO A 591 8.73 -17.65 -29.94
N GLU A 592 8.85 -16.34 -30.10
CA GLU A 592 9.85 -15.51 -29.44
C GLU A 592 9.61 -15.32 -27.93
N VAL A 593 8.40 -15.59 -27.42
CA VAL A 593 8.07 -15.42 -25.99
C VAL A 593 8.93 -16.31 -25.09
N ASN A 594 9.36 -17.45 -25.62
CA ASN A 594 10.15 -18.47 -24.94
C ASN A 594 11.63 -18.46 -25.35
N GLU A 595 12.05 -17.56 -26.25
CA GLU A 595 13.45 -17.44 -26.69
C GLU A 595 14.25 -16.54 -25.73
N PRO A 596 15.28 -17.04 -25.04
CA PRO A 596 16.09 -16.24 -24.13
C PRO A 596 16.83 -15.12 -24.87
N GLY A 597 16.79 -13.89 -24.33
CA GLY A 597 17.58 -12.76 -24.83
C GLY A 597 16.99 -11.98 -26.00
N GLN A 598 15.78 -12.33 -26.50
CA GLN A 598 15.06 -11.47 -27.45
C GLN A 598 14.27 -10.37 -26.74
N SER A 599 14.35 -9.15 -27.26
CA SER A 599 13.43 -8.06 -26.89
C SER A 599 12.03 -8.39 -27.39
N LEU A 600 11.09 -8.52 -26.46
CA LEU A 600 9.69 -8.75 -26.78
C LEU A 600 9.03 -7.44 -27.19
N THR A 601 8.10 -7.49 -28.14
CA THR A 601 7.26 -6.35 -28.54
C THR A 601 5.79 -6.74 -28.50
N PHE A 602 4.89 -5.76 -28.59
CA PHE A 602 3.43 -6.00 -28.66
C PHE A 602 3.00 -6.96 -29.78
N ALA A 603 3.85 -7.17 -30.80
CA ALA A 603 3.62 -8.16 -31.84
C ALA A 603 3.44 -9.60 -31.30
N ALA A 604 3.95 -9.92 -30.11
CA ALA A 604 3.70 -11.21 -29.45
C ALA A 604 2.21 -11.39 -29.07
N ASP A 605 1.57 -10.33 -28.60
CA ASP A 605 0.14 -10.32 -28.27
C ASP A 605 -0.72 -10.34 -29.55
N ILE A 606 -0.27 -9.68 -30.63
CA ILE A 606 -0.93 -9.75 -31.94
C ILE A 606 -0.99 -11.19 -32.46
N PHE A 607 0.10 -11.94 -32.32
CA PHE A 607 0.16 -13.35 -32.71
C PHE A 607 -0.86 -14.18 -31.92
N SER A 608 -0.87 -14.01 -30.60
CA SER A 608 -1.76 -14.72 -29.69
C SER A 608 -3.22 -14.43 -30.01
N PHE A 609 -3.54 -13.16 -30.25
CA PHE A 609 -4.87 -12.72 -30.65
C PHE A 609 -5.27 -13.24 -32.04
N GLY A 610 -4.32 -13.32 -32.99
CA GLY A 610 -4.54 -13.94 -34.30
C GLY A 610 -5.01 -15.39 -34.20
N LEU A 611 -4.44 -16.18 -33.30
CA LEU A 611 -4.89 -17.56 -33.02
C LEU A 611 -6.30 -17.59 -32.40
N ILE A 612 -6.63 -16.64 -31.52
CA ILE A 612 -7.96 -16.50 -30.93
C ILE A 612 -9.00 -16.14 -31.99
N ILE A 613 -8.70 -15.22 -32.91
CA ILE A 613 -9.60 -14.85 -34.01
C ILE A 613 -9.90 -16.08 -34.86
N LEU A 614 -8.86 -16.81 -35.28
CA LEU A 614 -9.03 -18.01 -36.10
C LEU A 614 -9.87 -19.05 -35.38
N PHE A 615 -9.53 -19.38 -34.14
CA PHE A 615 -10.28 -20.35 -33.34
C PHE A 615 -11.74 -19.94 -33.14
N SER A 616 -11.99 -18.67 -32.84
CA SER A 616 -13.35 -18.15 -32.62
C SER A 616 -14.21 -18.31 -33.87
N LEU A 617 -13.62 -18.23 -35.06
CA LEU A 617 -14.34 -18.32 -36.32
C LEU A 617 -14.46 -19.76 -36.84
N THR A 618 -13.42 -20.59 -36.70
CA THR A 618 -13.35 -21.97 -37.23
C THR A 618 -13.80 -23.04 -36.23
N GLY A 619 -13.70 -22.76 -34.92
CA GLY A 619 -13.81 -23.75 -33.85
C GLY A 619 -12.55 -24.59 -33.61
N GLU A 620 -11.48 -24.40 -34.38
CA GLU A 620 -10.24 -25.20 -34.31
C GLU A 620 -8.99 -24.34 -34.51
N LEU A 621 -7.88 -24.72 -33.86
CA LEU A 621 -6.61 -24.04 -34.07
C LEU A 621 -6.05 -24.42 -35.46
N PRO A 622 -5.41 -23.47 -36.17
CA PRO A 622 -4.82 -23.74 -37.48
C PRO A 622 -3.65 -24.74 -37.45
N PHE A 623 -3.02 -24.94 -36.29
CA PHE A 623 -1.88 -25.83 -36.08
C PHE A 623 -1.97 -26.47 -34.68
N GLU A 624 -1.44 -27.68 -34.52
CA GLU A 624 -1.16 -28.24 -33.20
C GLU A 624 0.13 -27.62 -32.64
N GLN A 625 0.36 -27.71 -31.33
CA GLN A 625 1.26 -26.86 -30.52
C GLN A 625 2.77 -26.86 -30.88
N SER A 626 3.19 -27.27 -32.08
CA SER A 626 4.58 -27.27 -32.49
C SER A 626 4.92 -26.07 -33.40
N VAL A 627 5.95 -25.30 -32.99
CA VAL A 627 6.57 -24.24 -33.80
C VAL A 627 6.97 -24.76 -35.19
N LYS A 628 7.36 -26.04 -35.27
CA LYS A 628 7.71 -26.74 -36.51
C LYS A 628 6.53 -26.83 -37.48
N GLU A 629 5.33 -27.15 -37.00
CA GLU A 629 4.13 -27.20 -37.84
C GLU A 629 3.71 -25.82 -38.32
N LEU A 630 3.76 -24.80 -37.45
CA LEU A 630 3.50 -23.41 -37.81
C LEU A 630 4.45 -22.91 -38.91
N ILE A 631 5.75 -23.23 -38.81
CA ILE A 631 6.73 -22.91 -39.86
C ILE A 631 6.42 -23.66 -41.17
N THR A 632 6.02 -24.93 -41.08
CA THR A 632 5.89 -25.81 -42.26
C THR A 632 4.57 -25.60 -43.01
N LYS A 633 3.46 -25.41 -42.28
CA LYS A 633 2.11 -25.17 -42.82
C LYS A 633 1.85 -23.67 -43.04
N GLY A 634 2.21 -22.81 -42.09
CA GLY A 634 1.96 -21.37 -42.14
C GLY A 634 2.71 -20.63 -43.26
N ARG A 635 3.78 -21.22 -43.83
CA ARG A 635 4.45 -20.68 -45.04
C ARG A 635 3.74 -21.01 -46.34
N ARG A 636 2.78 -21.94 -46.37
CA ARG A 636 2.14 -22.41 -47.61
C ARG A 636 0.96 -21.50 -47.97
N PRO A 637 0.98 -20.76 -49.09
CA PRO A 637 -0.15 -19.90 -49.48
C PRO A 637 -1.47 -20.67 -49.68
N VAL A 638 -1.38 -21.94 -50.07
CA VAL A 638 -2.54 -22.83 -50.27
C VAL A 638 -3.32 -23.03 -48.97
N PHE A 639 -2.63 -23.15 -47.83
CA PHE A 639 -3.27 -23.31 -46.52
C PHE A 639 -4.16 -22.10 -46.19
N TRP A 640 -3.61 -20.89 -46.33
CA TRP A 640 -4.33 -19.65 -46.05
C TRP A 640 -5.50 -19.40 -47.00
N LYS A 641 -5.34 -19.74 -48.28
CA LYS A 641 -6.45 -19.66 -49.25
C LYS A 641 -7.62 -20.57 -48.87
N GLN A 642 -7.33 -21.81 -48.47
CA GLN A 642 -8.35 -22.77 -48.01
C GLN A 642 -9.04 -22.30 -46.73
N LEU A 643 -8.27 -21.73 -45.79
CA LEU A 643 -8.80 -21.18 -44.55
C LEU A 643 -9.73 -19.97 -44.78
N CYS A 644 -9.33 -19.03 -45.64
CA CYS A 644 -10.18 -17.89 -46.01
C CYS A 644 -11.48 -18.35 -46.70
N GLN A 645 -11.42 -19.35 -47.57
CA GLN A 645 -12.61 -19.94 -48.20
C GLN A 645 -13.54 -20.59 -47.16
N LYS A 646 -12.99 -21.37 -46.21
CA LYS A 646 -13.77 -22.01 -45.14
C LYS A 646 -14.49 -20.98 -44.25
N LEU A 647 -13.88 -19.81 -44.07
CA LEU A 647 -14.37 -18.75 -43.19
C LEU A 647 -15.27 -17.72 -43.88
N ASP A 648 -15.49 -17.86 -45.18
CA ASP A 648 -16.19 -16.87 -46.01
C ASP A 648 -15.57 -15.47 -45.86
N ILE A 649 -14.23 -15.42 -45.91
CA ILE A 649 -13.42 -14.21 -45.84
C ILE A 649 -12.90 -13.89 -47.24
N SER A 650 -12.90 -12.60 -47.60
CA SER A 650 -12.35 -12.14 -48.87
C SER A 650 -10.93 -12.68 -49.12
N PRO A 651 -10.65 -13.28 -50.30
CA PRO A 651 -9.32 -13.74 -50.68
C PRO A 651 -8.25 -12.63 -50.63
N THR A 652 -8.66 -11.36 -50.72
CA THR A 652 -7.76 -10.19 -50.61
C THR A 652 -7.02 -10.12 -49.27
N HIS A 653 -7.57 -10.73 -48.21
CA HIS A 653 -6.95 -10.74 -46.87
C HIS A 653 -6.04 -11.96 -46.62
N THR A 654 -5.85 -12.85 -47.60
CA THR A 654 -5.03 -14.07 -47.43
C THR A 654 -3.61 -13.76 -46.92
N GLU A 655 -2.97 -12.75 -47.51
CA GLU A 655 -1.60 -12.33 -47.13
C GLU A 655 -1.56 -11.73 -45.72
N PHE A 656 -2.63 -11.03 -45.32
CA PHE A 656 -2.76 -10.45 -43.99
C PHE A 656 -2.74 -11.53 -42.89
N TRP A 657 -3.52 -12.60 -43.06
CA TRP A 657 -3.55 -13.72 -42.11
C TRP A 657 -2.27 -14.54 -42.12
N GLN A 658 -1.62 -14.66 -43.26
CA GLN A 658 -0.28 -15.24 -43.30
C GLN A 658 0.71 -14.42 -42.47
N ARG A 659 0.60 -13.09 -42.50
CA ARG A 659 1.47 -12.19 -41.73
C ARG A 659 1.16 -12.16 -40.24
N ILE A 660 -0.10 -12.29 -39.82
CA ILE A 660 -0.45 -12.23 -38.38
C ILE A 660 0.23 -13.33 -37.55
N LEU A 661 0.43 -14.51 -38.14
CA LEU A 661 1.14 -15.63 -37.52
C LEU A 661 2.58 -15.79 -38.01
N HIS A 662 3.19 -14.71 -38.52
CA HIS A 662 4.56 -14.75 -39.00
C HIS A 662 5.55 -15.00 -37.85
N VAL A 663 6.53 -15.90 -38.06
CA VAL A 663 7.51 -16.28 -37.03
C VAL A 663 8.38 -15.12 -36.56
N THR A 664 8.74 -14.22 -37.46
CA THR A 664 9.49 -13.01 -37.13
C THR A 664 8.51 -11.86 -36.80
N PRO A 665 8.56 -11.26 -35.58
CA PRO A 665 7.56 -10.31 -35.10
C PRO A 665 7.34 -9.08 -35.97
N LYS A 666 8.42 -8.49 -36.53
CA LYS A 666 8.37 -7.25 -37.32
C LYS A 666 7.50 -7.30 -38.59
N TYR A 667 7.16 -8.50 -39.08
CA TYR A 667 6.31 -8.66 -40.27
C TYR A 667 4.83 -8.82 -39.94
N ARG A 668 4.49 -8.98 -38.65
CA ARG A 668 3.09 -9.04 -38.19
C ARG A 668 2.43 -7.66 -38.38
N PRO A 669 1.12 -7.63 -38.64
CA PRO A 669 0.37 -6.37 -38.72
C PRO A 669 0.28 -5.70 -37.35
N THR A 670 -0.05 -4.40 -37.35
CA THR A 670 -0.35 -3.67 -36.11
C THR A 670 -1.76 -3.98 -35.62
N ILE A 671 -2.06 -3.70 -34.34
CA ILE A 671 -3.41 -3.87 -33.81
C ILE A 671 -4.44 -3.01 -34.55
N GLU A 672 -4.05 -1.82 -35.01
CA GLU A 672 -4.90 -0.96 -35.84
C GLU A 672 -5.33 -1.67 -37.13
N GLN A 673 -4.38 -2.27 -37.84
CA GLN A 673 -4.65 -2.99 -39.08
C GLN A 673 -5.52 -4.23 -38.84
N VAL A 674 -5.34 -4.92 -37.71
CA VAL A 674 -6.20 -6.03 -37.29
C VAL A 674 -7.63 -5.55 -37.05
N LEU A 675 -7.80 -4.43 -36.34
CA LEU A 675 -9.10 -3.84 -36.07
C LEU A 675 -9.82 -3.39 -37.35
N GLU A 676 -9.11 -2.76 -38.28
CA GLU A 676 -9.64 -2.37 -39.60
C GLU A 676 -10.15 -3.58 -40.37
N VAL A 677 -9.37 -4.66 -40.45
CA VAL A 677 -9.77 -5.88 -41.16
C VAL A 677 -10.98 -6.54 -40.49
N LEU A 678 -11.00 -6.67 -39.16
CA LEU A 678 -12.14 -7.24 -38.43
C LEU A 678 -13.44 -6.46 -38.68
N LYS A 679 -13.37 -5.13 -38.76
CA LYS A 679 -14.52 -4.28 -39.06
C LYS A 679 -15.09 -4.50 -40.47
N THR A 680 -14.29 -4.98 -41.42
CA THR A 680 -14.78 -5.33 -42.78
C THR A 680 -15.58 -6.64 -42.83
N TRP A 681 -15.58 -7.44 -41.76
CA TRP A 681 -16.23 -8.76 -41.73
C TRP A 681 -17.60 -8.76 -41.08
N LYS A 682 -17.95 -7.63 -40.46
CA LYS A 682 -19.30 -7.31 -40.04
C LYS A 682 -20.13 -6.95 -41.27
#